data_AF-A0A2T6D9B2-F1
#
_entry.id   AF-A0A2T6D9B2-F1
#
_cell.length_a   1.000
_cell.length_b   1.000
_cell.length_c   1.000
_cell.angle_alpha   90.00
_cell.angle_beta   90.00
_cell.angle_gamma   90.00
#
_symmetry.space_group_name_H-M   'P 1'
#
loop_
_entity.id
_entity.type
_entity.pdbx_description
1 polymer ?
#
loop_
_entity_poly.entity_id
_entity_poly.type
_entity_poly.pdbx_seq_one_letter_code
_entity_poly.pdbx_strand_id
1 'polypeptide(L)'
;MSLSRQSPNSPTVRRLAAVLRGWTGAGLFALVTSVCLAVDGGSKWPGPYAMGGTTVAPAIYSAPTLDEAGNIYLTVTYGTSVETGALRKFSPAGVPLGRADFPAAVSSPPTLGANGILYFGCYDGRVLAYDSQQAGSANWQPKWVYDSNELTGELTYINSAPAISADGSTLYFGLSTWGAGSASSPGGLLALTSDLQLKWVVWFGDRVESSPVIAADGTIYASSWDGNLYAFNPDKSEKWRRPLNASIFASPAIGPDGTVYVGSIAKQFVAVSPANELKWTAEVSAIGAASVGPDGTVYVGNYADATLCAVNRDDGSVKWRAVGPPSTTAIGSTPTIRGDGLILYGGADRTLRAYRPDTGDVVWSYAATGEIGTAPVIAPTADHSIYLCTVDGKLHALQGNGSGVSQYASWPTFQRDMAHRGLAPETMNGGRLANLSTRGLVAPDKLLIAGFVLKGGAIQRLLVRGVGPTLKYFNLQQPLADPRMEVWTHSAFIWDRNDNWGDGDDAAAIAEIGNGLGAFPLDAGSRDAAVLARFDPALTYTEVIGSADGSTGVALAEVYEIDPTSAGLHNLSTRGYVGTGVDVLIAGLHISGTGKLRLLIRGIGPGLKQFNVPGTIARPRIQVSTLDGTVMAENSGWYAAGLSGDINAATALSGGFPLKSTDADTALVMALSPGSYTVILSGVDGDVGVGMVEVYYLPF
;
A
#
# COMPACT_ATOMS: atom_id res chain seq x y z
N MET A 1 -48.38 1.06 18.73
CA MET A 1 -48.64 0.81 20.17
C MET A 1 -47.31 0.79 20.89
N SER A 2 -47.14 1.63 21.91
CA SER A 2 -45.90 1.80 22.67
C SER A 2 -45.56 0.56 23.51
N LEU A 3 -44.28 0.21 23.60
CA LEU A 3 -43.77 -0.66 24.65
C LEU A 3 -42.46 -0.09 25.21
N SER A 4 -42.50 0.13 26.51
CA SER A 4 -41.49 0.70 27.39
C SER A 4 -40.43 -0.34 27.80
N ARG A 5 -39.30 0.18 28.28
CA ARG A 5 -38.13 -0.52 28.85
C ARG A 5 -38.51 -1.72 29.73
N GLN A 6 -37.87 -2.88 29.50
CA GLN A 6 -37.79 -3.96 30.50
C GLN A 6 -36.35 -4.14 31.02
N SER A 7 -36.26 -4.57 32.28
CA SER A 7 -35.04 -4.64 33.11
C SER A 7 -34.20 -5.90 32.87
N PRO A 8 -32.90 -5.93 33.28
CA PRO A 8 -31.92 -6.95 32.90
C PRO A 8 -32.15 -8.38 33.43
N ASN A 9 -33.22 -8.65 34.18
CA ASN A 9 -33.45 -9.93 34.87
C ASN A 9 -34.62 -10.77 34.33
N SER A 10 -35.04 -10.54 33.07
CA SER A 10 -36.09 -11.35 32.44
C SER A 10 -35.62 -12.79 32.14
N PRO A 11 -36.49 -13.83 32.36
CA PRO A 11 -36.20 -15.23 32.02
C PRO A 11 -35.81 -15.48 30.56
N THR A 12 -36.17 -14.56 29.65
CA THR A 12 -35.82 -14.58 28.23
C THR A 12 -34.33 -14.33 28.00
N VAL A 13 -33.67 -13.53 28.86
CA VAL A 13 -32.22 -13.25 28.81
C VAL A 13 -31.40 -14.44 29.33
N ARG A 14 -31.93 -15.21 30.29
CA ARG A 14 -31.26 -16.44 30.77
C ARG A 14 -31.32 -17.59 29.77
N ARG A 15 -32.32 -17.63 28.88
CA ARG A 15 -32.37 -18.60 27.77
C ARG A 15 -31.36 -18.28 26.66
N LEU A 16 -30.97 -17.02 26.46
CA LEU A 16 -29.93 -16.64 25.50
C LEU A 16 -28.51 -17.02 26.01
N ALA A 17 -28.27 -16.96 27.32
CA ALA A 17 -26.99 -17.35 27.93
C ALA A 17 -26.75 -18.88 28.01
N ALA A 18 -27.78 -19.69 27.79
CA ALA A 18 -27.68 -21.15 27.80
C ALA A 18 -27.43 -21.79 26.41
N VAL A 19 -27.64 -21.04 25.32
CA VAL A 19 -27.35 -21.50 23.94
C VAL A 19 -25.87 -21.31 23.56
N LEU A 20 -25.12 -20.51 24.32
CA LEU A 20 -23.71 -20.19 24.06
C LEU A 20 -22.69 -21.13 24.75
N ARG A 21 -23.12 -22.28 25.31
CA ARG A 21 -22.20 -23.27 25.93
C ARG A 21 -22.25 -24.64 25.26
N GLY A 22 -22.10 -24.69 23.93
CA GLY A 22 -22.16 -25.99 23.25
C GLY A 22 -21.70 -26.01 21.81
N TRP A 23 -20.65 -25.28 21.44
CA TRP A 23 -20.02 -25.44 20.12
C TRP A 23 -18.50 -25.52 20.29
N THR A 24 -18.00 -26.74 20.44
CA THR A 24 -16.60 -27.11 20.25
C THR A 24 -16.50 -27.88 18.94
N GLY A 25 -15.82 -27.32 17.93
CA GLY A 25 -15.47 -28.04 16.70
C GLY A 25 -15.63 -27.24 15.41
N ALA A 26 -14.49 -26.87 14.81
CA ALA A 26 -14.24 -26.49 13.41
C ALA A 26 -15.13 -25.41 12.75
N GLY A 27 -14.52 -24.23 12.53
CA GLY A 27 -15.06 -23.15 11.69
C GLY A 27 -15.07 -21.82 12.42
N LEU A 28 -13.90 -21.19 12.56
CA LEU A 28 -13.80 -19.85 13.13
C LEU A 28 -14.37 -18.83 12.13
N PHE A 29 -15.69 -18.63 12.13
CA PHE A 29 -16.28 -17.43 11.55
C PHE A 29 -15.89 -16.25 12.44
N ALA A 30 -15.10 -15.32 11.89
CA ALA A 30 -14.84 -14.04 12.55
C ALA A 30 -16.19 -13.34 12.79
N LEU A 31 -16.48 -13.05 14.07
CA LEU A 31 -17.67 -12.30 14.45
C LEU A 31 -17.44 -10.84 14.02
N VAL A 32 -17.96 -10.44 12.85
CA VAL A 32 -17.92 -9.04 12.43
C VAL A 32 -18.94 -8.28 13.28
N THR A 33 -18.46 -7.59 14.31
CA THR A 33 -19.22 -6.62 15.08
C THR A 33 -19.31 -5.33 14.27
N SER A 34 -20.52 -4.96 13.86
CA SER A 34 -20.80 -3.72 13.13
C SER A 34 -21.59 -2.75 14.00
N VAL A 35 -21.24 -1.47 13.94
CA VAL A 35 -22.02 -0.38 14.54
C VAL A 35 -22.47 0.55 13.41
N CYS A 36 -23.78 0.80 13.34
CA CYS A 36 -24.37 1.78 12.45
C CYS A 36 -24.67 3.05 13.26
N LEU A 37 -24.16 4.19 12.79
CA LEU A 37 -24.27 5.47 13.48
C LEU A 37 -25.10 6.42 12.63
N ALA A 38 -26.18 6.93 13.21
CA ALA A 38 -26.88 8.05 12.63
C ALA A 38 -26.03 9.31 12.84
N VAL A 39 -25.74 10.05 11.76
CA VAL A 39 -24.98 11.30 11.84
C VAL A 39 -25.69 12.34 12.74
N ASP A 40 -27.00 12.19 12.96
CA ASP A 40 -27.84 13.14 13.71
C ASP A 40 -28.64 12.52 14.89
N GLY A 41 -28.25 11.36 15.44
CA GLY A 41 -28.98 10.70 16.52
C GLY A 41 -28.20 10.48 17.83
N GLY A 42 -28.46 11.28 18.88
CA GLY A 42 -28.35 10.80 20.27
C GLY A 42 -27.64 11.61 21.37
N SER A 43 -27.26 12.88 21.22
CA SER A 43 -26.90 13.74 22.39
C SER A 43 -26.73 15.23 22.05
N LYS A 44 -27.47 16.08 22.78
CA LYS A 44 -27.32 17.54 23.00
C LYS A 44 -26.60 18.38 21.92
N TRP A 45 -27.11 18.41 20.69
CA TRP A 45 -26.91 19.56 19.80
C TRP A 45 -28.29 20.18 19.52
N PRO A 46 -28.48 21.50 19.69
CA PRO A 46 -29.76 22.14 19.40
C PRO A 46 -30.11 21.92 17.92
N GLY A 47 -31.36 21.51 17.67
CA GLY A 47 -31.84 21.00 16.39
C GLY A 47 -31.75 22.01 15.23
N PRO A 48 -31.86 21.52 13.97
CA PRO A 48 -31.73 22.35 12.79
C PRO A 48 -32.94 23.29 12.64
N TYR A 49 -32.64 24.49 12.13
CA TYR A 49 -33.55 25.61 11.89
C TYR A 49 -34.93 25.21 11.35
N ALA A 50 -35.97 25.63 12.07
CA ALA A 50 -37.35 25.60 11.60
C ALA A 50 -37.60 26.80 10.67
N MET A 51 -37.59 26.56 9.36
CA MET A 51 -38.31 27.36 8.37
C MET A 51 -38.91 26.38 7.34
N GLY A 52 -40.18 26.02 7.50
CA GLY A 52 -40.99 25.37 6.46
C GLY A 52 -40.91 23.84 6.32
N GLY A 53 -41.52 23.11 7.24
CA GLY A 53 -42.50 22.07 6.86
C GLY A 53 -42.10 20.63 6.50
N THR A 54 -40.84 20.29 6.20
CA THR A 54 -40.46 18.86 6.03
C THR A 54 -39.04 18.59 6.54
N THR A 55 -38.92 17.73 7.56
CA THR A 55 -37.65 17.10 7.97
C THR A 55 -37.19 16.16 6.86
N VAL A 56 -36.17 16.54 6.10
CA VAL A 56 -35.58 15.73 5.02
C VAL A 56 -34.38 14.96 5.57
N ALA A 57 -34.24 13.68 5.18
CA ALA A 57 -33.15 12.83 5.64
C ALA A 57 -31.79 13.33 5.07
N PRO A 58 -30.71 13.31 5.87
CA PRO A 58 -29.37 13.57 5.37
C PRO A 58 -28.96 12.51 4.33
N ALA A 59 -28.19 12.92 3.33
CA ALA A 59 -27.56 12.01 2.37
C ALA A 59 -26.05 12.21 2.34
N ILE A 60 -25.31 11.11 2.18
CA ILE A 60 -23.85 11.11 2.07
C ILE A 60 -23.49 10.52 0.71
N TYR A 61 -22.90 11.36 -0.14
CA TYR A 61 -22.44 10.99 -1.49
C TYR A 61 -20.92 10.90 -1.59
N SER A 62 -20.22 11.18 -0.49
CA SER A 62 -18.77 11.23 -0.44
C SER A 62 -18.21 10.14 0.47
N ALA A 63 -17.09 9.54 0.05
CA ALA A 63 -16.34 8.66 0.93
C ALA A 63 -15.74 9.46 2.11
N PRO A 64 -15.62 8.85 3.31
CA PRO A 64 -15.03 9.51 4.46
C PRO A 64 -13.50 9.58 4.37
N THR A 65 -12.90 10.63 4.93
CA THR A 65 -11.45 10.79 5.13
C THR A 65 -11.06 10.37 6.53
N LEU A 66 -9.89 9.77 6.69
CA LEU A 66 -9.32 9.49 8.01
C LEU A 66 -8.10 10.40 8.26
N ASP A 67 -7.77 10.66 9.54
CA ASP A 67 -6.44 11.13 9.93
C ASP A 67 -5.57 9.98 10.47
N GLU A 68 -4.32 10.27 10.85
CA GLU A 68 -3.39 9.27 11.40
C GLU A 68 -3.89 8.61 12.70
N ALA A 69 -4.74 9.31 13.46
CA ALA A 69 -5.35 8.79 14.67
C ALA A 69 -6.64 7.98 14.39
N GLY A 70 -7.06 7.88 13.12
CA GLY A 70 -8.28 7.21 12.69
C GLY A 70 -9.56 8.04 12.91
N ASN A 71 -9.46 9.34 13.21
CA ASN A 71 -10.65 10.19 13.25
C ASN A 71 -11.24 10.32 11.85
N ILE A 72 -12.56 10.33 11.78
CA ILE A 72 -13.33 10.19 10.55
C ILE A 72 -13.92 11.56 10.20
N TYR A 73 -13.64 12.04 9.00
CA TYR A 73 -14.17 13.27 8.43
C TYR A 73 -15.07 12.95 7.25
N LEU A 74 -16.26 13.54 7.18
CA LEU A 74 -17.16 13.32 6.05
C LEU A 74 -18.03 14.55 5.80
N THR A 75 -18.39 14.73 4.54
CA THR A 75 -19.29 15.79 4.07
C THR A 75 -20.71 15.23 3.93
N VAL A 76 -21.71 16.00 4.35
CA VAL A 76 -23.13 15.61 4.36
C VAL A 76 -23.93 16.67 3.64
N THR A 77 -24.91 16.27 2.82
CA THR A 77 -25.85 17.17 2.15
C THR A 77 -27.27 17.03 2.72
N TYR A 78 -27.98 18.15 2.81
CA TYR A 78 -29.34 18.27 3.33
C TYR A 78 -30.27 19.02 2.35
N GLY A 79 -31.45 18.44 2.06
CA GLY A 79 -32.59 19.14 1.44
C GLY A 79 -32.67 19.12 -0.09
N THR A 80 -33.79 19.61 -0.65
CA THR A 80 -34.12 19.62 -2.10
C THR A 80 -34.43 21.02 -2.68
N SER A 81 -34.40 22.10 -1.87
CA SER A 81 -34.76 23.46 -2.32
C SER A 81 -33.83 24.57 -1.85
N VAL A 82 -33.07 24.35 -0.76
CA VAL A 82 -31.90 25.16 -0.37
C VAL A 82 -30.89 24.13 0.12
N GLU A 83 -30.07 23.60 -0.78
CA GLU A 83 -29.15 22.52 -0.44
C GLU A 83 -28.09 23.07 0.53
N THR A 84 -28.11 22.58 1.77
CA THR A 84 -27.14 22.95 2.81
C THR A 84 -26.25 21.76 3.08
N GLY A 85 -25.04 22.01 3.58
CA GLY A 85 -24.05 20.98 3.80
C GLY A 85 -23.42 21.09 5.17
N ALA A 86 -22.83 19.98 5.62
CA ALA A 86 -22.06 19.94 6.85
C ALA A 86 -20.78 19.14 6.68
N LEU A 87 -19.72 19.57 7.37
CA LEU A 87 -18.53 18.79 7.65
C LEU A 87 -18.66 18.20 9.05
N ARG A 88 -18.47 16.88 9.17
CA ARG A 88 -18.54 16.15 10.43
C ARG A 88 -17.20 15.51 10.75
N LYS A 89 -16.84 15.50 12.04
CA LYS A 89 -15.71 14.73 12.58
C LYS A 89 -16.22 13.73 13.62
N PHE A 90 -15.76 12.48 13.55
CA PHE A 90 -16.01 11.44 14.54
C PHE A 90 -14.71 10.81 15.01
N SER A 91 -14.69 10.25 16.22
CA SER A 91 -13.60 9.37 16.67
C SER A 91 -13.68 8.01 15.97
N PRO A 92 -12.63 7.18 16.03
CA PRO A 92 -12.70 5.79 15.53
C PRO A 92 -13.86 5.00 16.15
N ALA A 93 -14.20 5.27 17.40
CA ALA A 93 -15.32 4.65 18.11
C ALA A 93 -16.70 5.20 17.69
N GLY A 94 -16.75 6.14 16.73
CA GLY A 94 -17.99 6.73 16.25
C GLY A 94 -18.54 7.87 17.10
N VAL A 95 -17.75 8.40 18.04
CA VAL A 95 -18.19 9.51 18.89
C VAL A 95 -18.11 10.81 18.09
N PRO A 96 -19.17 11.63 18.01
CA PRO A 96 -19.09 12.94 17.35
C PRO A 96 -18.07 13.84 18.05
N LEU A 97 -17.10 14.36 17.29
CA LEU A 97 -16.05 15.26 17.77
C LEU A 97 -16.20 16.69 17.26
N GLY A 98 -16.85 16.90 16.12
CA GLY A 98 -17.02 18.24 15.55
C GLY A 98 -18.05 18.31 14.42
N ARG A 99 -18.61 19.51 14.23
CA ARG A 99 -19.56 19.84 13.18
C ARG A 99 -19.31 21.28 12.70
N ALA A 100 -19.33 21.48 11.38
CA ALA A 100 -19.40 22.80 10.76
C ALA A 100 -20.47 22.77 9.66
N ASP A 101 -21.44 23.69 9.73
CA ASP A 101 -22.50 23.83 8.71
C ASP A 101 -22.15 24.94 7.73
N PHE A 102 -22.54 24.78 6.47
CA PHE A 102 -22.35 25.76 5.40
C PHE A 102 -23.52 25.75 4.42
N PRO A 103 -23.86 26.89 3.78
CA PRO A 103 -25.05 27.02 2.97
C PRO A 103 -24.81 26.54 1.52
N ALA A 104 -24.32 25.31 1.35
CA ALA A 104 -24.11 24.70 0.04
C ALA A 104 -24.19 23.18 0.10
N ALA A 105 -24.75 22.55 -0.93
CA ALA A 105 -24.61 21.12 -1.13
C ALA A 105 -23.16 20.72 -1.36
N VAL A 106 -22.83 19.48 -0.99
CA VAL A 106 -21.50 18.91 -1.10
C VAL A 106 -21.58 17.43 -1.48
N SER A 107 -20.93 17.09 -2.59
CA SER A 107 -20.66 15.69 -2.97
C SER A 107 -19.18 15.37 -3.06
N SER A 108 -18.32 16.38 -3.04
CA SER A 108 -16.86 16.21 -2.96
C SER A 108 -16.49 15.52 -1.64
N PRO A 109 -15.74 14.41 -1.71
CA PRO A 109 -15.01 13.91 -0.55
C PRO A 109 -14.07 14.97 0.03
N PRO A 110 -14.05 15.15 1.37
CA PRO A 110 -13.04 15.99 2.01
C PRO A 110 -11.65 15.40 1.78
N THR A 111 -10.63 16.25 1.77
CA THR A 111 -9.24 15.84 1.53
C THR A 111 -8.33 16.45 2.57
N LEU A 112 -7.63 15.63 3.35
CA LEU A 112 -6.82 16.10 4.46
C LEU A 112 -5.35 16.29 4.05
N GLY A 113 -4.93 17.52 3.73
CA GLY A 113 -3.52 17.79 3.47
C GLY A 113 -2.61 17.47 4.67
N ALA A 114 -1.34 17.17 4.40
CA ALA A 114 -0.33 16.92 5.44
C ALA A 114 -0.12 18.12 6.40
N ASN A 115 -0.56 19.31 5.99
CA ASN A 115 -0.63 20.51 6.81
C ASN A 115 -1.81 20.52 7.83
N GLY A 116 -2.59 19.44 7.89
CA GLY A 116 -3.75 19.31 8.77
C GLY A 116 -5.01 20.04 8.28
N ILE A 117 -5.05 20.49 7.03
CA ILE A 117 -6.18 21.23 6.46
C ILE A 117 -7.05 20.31 5.59
N LEU A 118 -8.36 20.37 5.80
CA LEU A 118 -9.37 19.67 5.01
C LEU A 118 -9.85 20.55 3.86
N TYR A 119 -9.79 20.05 2.63
CA TYR A 119 -10.22 20.73 1.42
C TYR A 119 -11.35 19.96 0.74
N PHE A 120 -12.37 20.67 0.25
CA PHE A 120 -13.44 20.10 -0.59
C PHE A 120 -14.15 21.18 -1.40
N GLY A 121 -14.73 20.78 -2.53
CA GLY A 121 -15.60 21.62 -3.35
C GLY A 121 -17.08 21.50 -2.99
N CYS A 122 -17.85 22.51 -3.36
CA CYS A 122 -19.30 22.61 -3.14
C CYS A 122 -20.06 22.78 -4.48
N TYR A 123 -21.36 22.48 -4.44
CA TYR A 123 -22.26 22.64 -5.60
C TYR A 123 -22.50 24.10 -6.02
N ASP A 124 -22.18 25.05 -5.14
CA ASP A 124 -22.29 26.48 -5.42
C ASP A 124 -20.98 27.11 -5.91
N GLY A 125 -19.98 26.30 -6.25
CA GLY A 125 -18.70 26.75 -6.79
C GLY A 125 -17.69 27.13 -5.73
N ARG A 126 -18.03 27.05 -4.44
CA ARG A 126 -17.04 27.33 -3.40
C ARG A 126 -16.12 26.14 -3.17
N VAL A 127 -14.84 26.43 -2.94
CA VAL A 127 -13.88 25.52 -2.30
C VAL A 127 -13.70 25.98 -0.86
N LEU A 128 -13.88 25.06 0.08
CA LEU A 128 -13.75 25.34 1.51
C LEU A 128 -12.51 24.63 2.07
N ALA A 129 -11.77 25.34 2.92
CA ALA A 129 -10.64 24.81 3.67
C ALA A 129 -10.91 24.91 5.17
N TYR A 130 -10.81 23.80 5.91
CA TYR A 130 -11.03 23.74 7.36
C TYR A 130 -9.79 23.23 8.09
N ASP A 131 -9.42 23.89 9.19
CA ASP A 131 -8.35 23.40 10.06
C ASP A 131 -8.86 22.21 10.88
N SER A 132 -8.28 21.03 10.66
CA SER A 132 -8.77 19.79 11.29
C SER A 132 -8.52 19.75 12.81
N GLN A 133 -7.59 20.58 13.31
CA GLN A 133 -7.28 20.73 14.73
C GLN A 133 -8.30 21.61 15.47
N GLN A 134 -9.06 22.43 14.74
CA GLN A 134 -10.13 23.26 15.31
C GLN A 134 -11.48 22.54 15.41
N ALA A 135 -11.55 21.29 14.95
CA ALA A 135 -12.76 20.49 14.99
C ALA A 135 -13.23 20.27 16.43
N GLY A 136 -14.49 20.63 16.70
CA GLY A 136 -15.09 20.57 18.05
C GLY A 136 -15.06 21.90 18.81
N SER A 137 -14.38 22.92 18.28
CA SER A 137 -14.56 24.29 18.77
C SER A 137 -15.93 24.85 18.38
N ALA A 138 -16.47 25.78 19.18
CA ALA A 138 -17.72 26.48 18.84
C ALA A 138 -17.63 27.30 17.55
N ASN A 139 -16.41 27.51 17.02
CA ASN A 139 -16.10 28.35 15.87
C ASN A 139 -15.35 27.56 14.79
N TRP A 140 -15.67 26.27 14.57
CA TRP A 140 -15.10 25.54 13.44
C TRP A 140 -15.66 26.10 12.12
N GLN A 141 -15.01 27.16 11.64
CA GLN A 141 -15.35 27.97 10.48
C GLN A 141 -14.30 27.71 9.39
N PRO A 142 -14.63 27.98 8.11
CA PRO A 142 -13.65 27.82 7.05
C PRO A 142 -12.47 28.78 7.30
N LYS A 143 -11.27 28.22 7.28
CA LYS A 143 -10.00 28.96 7.34
C LYS A 143 -9.79 29.79 6.08
N TRP A 144 -10.13 29.21 4.94
CA TRP A 144 -10.14 29.87 3.63
C TRP A 144 -11.36 29.44 2.82
N VAL A 145 -11.81 30.34 1.95
CA VAL A 145 -12.89 30.12 0.99
C VAL A 145 -12.42 30.68 -0.35
N TYR A 146 -12.57 29.89 -1.41
CA TYR A 146 -12.40 30.36 -2.78
C TYR A 146 -13.74 30.22 -3.51
N ASP A 147 -14.12 31.23 -4.29
CA ASP A 147 -15.37 31.24 -5.06
C ASP A 147 -15.05 31.14 -6.56
N SER A 148 -15.28 29.98 -7.17
CA SER A 148 -15.01 29.80 -8.60
C SER A 148 -16.01 30.50 -9.52
N ASN A 149 -17.14 31.00 -8.99
CA ASN A 149 -18.09 31.77 -9.79
C ASN A 149 -17.46 33.09 -10.28
N GLU A 150 -16.48 33.61 -9.55
CA GLU A 150 -15.72 34.81 -9.96
C GLU A 150 -14.92 34.61 -11.25
N LEU A 151 -14.64 33.36 -11.66
CA LEU A 151 -13.92 33.06 -12.89
C LEU A 151 -14.76 33.32 -14.15
N THR A 152 -16.07 33.11 -14.08
CA THR A 152 -16.97 33.12 -15.26
C THR A 152 -18.11 34.12 -15.12
N GLY A 153 -18.44 34.55 -13.90
CA GLY A 153 -19.67 35.28 -13.59
C GLY A 153 -20.92 34.39 -13.60
N GLU A 154 -20.77 33.09 -13.84
CA GLU A 154 -21.84 32.10 -13.85
C GLU A 154 -21.73 31.17 -12.64
N LEU A 155 -22.83 30.48 -12.32
CA LEU A 155 -22.81 29.44 -11.30
C LEU A 155 -21.90 28.29 -11.76
N THR A 156 -20.96 27.94 -10.91
CA THR A 156 -20.06 26.80 -11.04
C THR A 156 -20.34 25.78 -9.96
N TYR A 157 -19.85 24.56 -10.15
CA TYR A 157 -19.92 23.51 -9.14
C TYR A 157 -18.67 22.64 -9.17
N ILE A 158 -18.25 22.17 -7.99
CA ILE A 158 -17.03 21.37 -7.80
C ILE A 158 -17.39 20.11 -7.01
N ASN A 159 -17.58 19.00 -7.73
CA ASN A 159 -17.94 17.70 -7.15
C ASN A 159 -16.75 16.73 -7.04
N SER A 160 -15.62 17.06 -7.65
CA SER A 160 -14.40 16.26 -7.57
C SER A 160 -13.75 16.38 -6.20
N ALA A 161 -13.30 15.26 -5.62
CA ALA A 161 -12.26 15.32 -4.59
C ALA A 161 -10.99 15.97 -5.18
N PRO A 162 -10.32 16.89 -4.47
CA PRO A 162 -9.07 17.43 -4.94
C PRO A 162 -7.93 16.42 -4.91
N ALA A 163 -6.99 16.59 -5.84
CA ALA A 163 -5.65 16.00 -5.74
C ALA A 163 -4.66 17.06 -5.23
N ILE A 164 -3.78 16.70 -4.29
CA ILE A 164 -2.76 17.61 -3.73
C ILE A 164 -1.38 17.23 -4.24
N SER A 165 -0.58 18.22 -4.66
CA SER A 165 0.78 18.00 -5.15
C SER A 165 1.72 17.33 -4.13
N ALA A 166 2.83 16.78 -4.63
CA ALA A 166 3.87 16.06 -3.87
C ALA A 166 4.49 16.86 -2.69
N ASP A 167 4.49 18.17 -2.82
CA ASP A 167 4.98 19.13 -1.83
C ASP A 167 3.86 19.73 -0.95
N GLY A 168 2.59 19.39 -1.23
CA GLY A 168 1.44 19.96 -0.54
C GLY A 168 1.07 21.39 -0.97
N SER A 169 1.76 21.98 -1.95
CA SER A 169 1.63 23.39 -2.28
C SER A 169 0.44 23.73 -3.18
N THR A 170 -0.05 22.76 -3.96
CA THR A 170 -1.05 22.96 -5.02
C THR A 170 -2.16 21.93 -4.92
N LEU A 171 -3.40 22.40 -5.06
CA LEU A 171 -4.63 21.62 -5.09
C LEU A 171 -5.20 21.66 -6.51
N TYR A 172 -5.62 20.52 -7.04
CA TYR A 172 -6.26 20.40 -8.35
C TYR A 172 -7.69 19.89 -8.21
N PHE A 173 -8.63 20.57 -8.85
CA PHE A 173 -10.06 20.23 -8.83
C PHE A 173 -10.61 20.14 -10.26
N GLY A 174 -11.52 19.19 -10.47
CA GLY A 174 -12.46 19.24 -11.60
C GLY A 174 -13.54 20.29 -11.33
N LEU A 175 -13.79 21.14 -12.30
CA LEU A 175 -14.74 22.24 -12.25
C LEU A 175 -15.77 22.09 -13.36
N SER A 176 -17.01 22.49 -13.09
CA SER A 176 -18.07 22.54 -14.09
C SER A 176 -18.88 23.84 -13.96
N THR A 177 -19.36 24.40 -15.06
CA THR A 177 -20.30 25.54 -15.06
C THR A 177 -21.74 25.04 -15.21
N TRP A 178 -22.71 25.86 -14.79
CA TRP A 178 -24.14 25.60 -14.95
C TRP A 178 -24.73 26.50 -16.05
N GLY A 179 -24.91 25.95 -17.25
CA GLY A 179 -25.67 26.59 -18.33
C GLY A 179 -27.09 26.04 -18.39
N ALA A 180 -28.11 26.88 -18.20
CA ALA A 180 -29.52 26.51 -18.33
C ALA A 180 -29.85 26.04 -19.76
N GLY A 181 -29.76 24.72 -20.01
CA GLY A 181 -30.27 24.09 -21.23
C GLY A 181 -29.40 24.17 -22.48
N SER A 182 -28.10 24.49 -22.40
CA SER A 182 -27.19 24.34 -23.54
C SER A 182 -26.51 22.96 -23.55
N ALA A 183 -26.26 22.43 -24.74
CA ALA A 183 -25.64 21.11 -24.96
C ALA A 183 -24.13 21.06 -24.61
N SER A 184 -23.57 22.08 -23.96
CA SER A 184 -22.17 22.14 -23.52
C SER A 184 -22.05 23.15 -22.37
N SER A 185 -21.95 22.67 -21.13
CA SER A 185 -21.56 23.54 -20.01
C SER A 185 -20.03 23.41 -19.85
N PRO A 186 -19.24 24.43 -20.24
CA PRO A 186 -17.78 24.30 -20.21
C PRO A 186 -17.29 23.99 -18.79
N GLY A 187 -16.61 22.86 -18.63
CA GLY A 187 -15.90 22.49 -17.40
C GLY A 187 -14.41 22.71 -17.54
N GLY A 188 -13.64 22.38 -16.50
CA GLY A 188 -12.19 22.58 -16.56
C GLY A 188 -11.42 21.96 -15.40
N LEU A 189 -10.11 22.18 -15.44
CA LEU A 189 -9.19 21.85 -14.37
C LEU A 189 -8.77 23.14 -13.66
N LEU A 190 -9.09 23.22 -12.37
CA LEU A 190 -8.79 24.35 -11.49
C LEU A 190 -7.57 24.02 -10.61
N ALA A 191 -6.58 24.90 -10.59
CA ALA A 191 -5.43 24.80 -9.69
C ALA A 191 -5.41 25.95 -8.69
N LEU A 192 -5.39 25.61 -7.40
CA LEU A 192 -5.30 26.54 -6.28
C LEU A 192 -4.03 26.27 -5.46
N THR A 193 -3.51 27.27 -4.77
CA THR A 193 -2.51 27.07 -3.72
C THR A 193 -3.14 26.42 -2.49
N SER A 194 -2.32 25.94 -1.54
CA SER A 194 -2.79 25.37 -0.28
C SER A 194 -3.58 26.35 0.62
N ASP A 195 -3.45 27.66 0.39
CA ASP A 195 -4.24 28.73 1.03
C ASP A 195 -5.36 29.28 0.10
N LEU A 196 -5.78 28.46 -0.86
CA LEU A 196 -6.89 28.71 -1.80
C LEU A 196 -6.74 29.95 -2.69
N GLN A 197 -5.51 30.33 -3.06
CA GLN A 197 -5.27 31.37 -4.08
C GLN A 197 -5.26 30.74 -5.47
N LEU A 198 -5.89 31.41 -6.44
CA LEU A 198 -5.90 30.97 -7.83
C LEU A 198 -4.48 30.93 -8.41
N LYS A 199 -4.05 29.75 -8.88
CA LYS A 199 -2.83 29.62 -9.69
C LYS A 199 -3.17 29.72 -11.17
N TRP A 200 -4.10 28.88 -11.61
CA TRP A 200 -4.59 28.85 -13.00
C TRP A 200 -5.87 28.03 -13.12
N VAL A 201 -6.57 28.23 -14.23
CA VAL A 201 -7.69 27.39 -14.68
C VAL A 201 -7.52 27.11 -16.17
N VAL A 202 -7.85 25.89 -16.60
CA VAL A 202 -7.93 25.50 -18.01
C VAL A 202 -9.34 24.97 -18.28
N TRP A 203 -9.99 25.51 -19.32
CA TRP A 203 -11.34 25.12 -19.73
C TRP A 203 -11.32 24.05 -20.82
N PHE A 204 -12.19 23.06 -20.68
CA PHE A 204 -12.40 21.94 -21.61
C PHE A 204 -13.71 22.15 -22.39
N GLY A 205 -14.06 21.18 -23.25
CA GLY A 205 -15.27 21.26 -24.06
C GLY A 205 -16.56 21.05 -23.27
N ASP A 206 -16.47 20.41 -22.11
CA ASP A 206 -17.61 20.05 -21.27
C ASP A 206 -17.17 19.81 -19.81
N ARG A 207 -18.13 19.47 -18.95
CA ARG A 207 -18.03 19.26 -17.51
C ARG A 207 -16.87 18.34 -17.12
N VAL A 208 -16.26 18.65 -15.98
CA VAL A 208 -15.26 17.80 -15.31
C VAL A 208 -15.79 17.46 -13.93
N GLU A 209 -16.39 16.27 -13.84
CA GLU A 209 -16.93 15.73 -12.59
C GLU A 209 -15.99 14.70 -11.96
N SER A 210 -15.05 14.18 -12.74
CA SER A 210 -14.02 13.26 -12.29
C SER A 210 -13.03 13.93 -11.34
N SER A 211 -12.56 13.19 -10.34
CA SER A 211 -11.39 13.61 -9.57
C SER A 211 -10.12 13.56 -10.41
N PRO A 212 -9.33 14.64 -10.47
CA PRO A 212 -8.02 14.59 -11.10
C PRO A 212 -7.08 13.66 -10.32
N VAL A 213 -6.07 13.13 -11.00
CA VAL A 213 -5.01 12.31 -10.38
C VAL A 213 -3.63 12.81 -10.82
N ILE A 214 -2.64 12.73 -9.92
CA ILE A 214 -1.28 13.23 -10.16
C ILE A 214 -0.31 12.05 -10.19
N ALA A 215 0.40 11.87 -11.31
CA ALA A 215 1.44 10.86 -11.45
C ALA A 215 2.74 11.21 -10.71
N ALA A 216 3.64 10.23 -10.61
CA ALA A 216 4.95 10.36 -9.95
C ALA A 216 5.81 11.50 -10.49
N ASP A 217 5.71 11.78 -11.78
CA ASP A 217 6.44 12.86 -12.45
C ASP A 217 5.76 14.24 -12.31
N GLY A 218 4.63 14.31 -11.58
CA GLY A 218 3.83 15.52 -11.42
C GLY A 218 2.79 15.76 -12.53
N THR A 219 2.66 14.86 -13.51
CA THR A 219 1.60 14.97 -14.54
C THR A 219 0.22 14.87 -13.90
N ILE A 220 -0.66 15.82 -14.21
CA ILE A 220 -2.06 15.80 -13.78
C ILE A 220 -2.92 15.22 -14.90
N TYR A 221 -3.67 14.15 -14.58
CA TYR A 221 -4.68 13.59 -15.47
C TYR A 221 -6.08 13.97 -15.01
N ALA A 222 -6.92 14.34 -15.96
CA ALA A 222 -8.33 14.65 -15.75
C ALA A 222 -9.15 14.16 -16.94
N SER A 223 -10.39 13.76 -16.70
CA SER A 223 -11.31 13.31 -17.74
C SER A 223 -12.53 14.21 -17.82
N SER A 224 -13.08 14.38 -19.02
CA SER A 224 -14.22 15.26 -19.26
C SER A 224 -15.37 14.55 -19.96
N TRP A 225 -16.56 15.08 -19.74
CA TRP A 225 -17.76 14.76 -20.50
C TRP A 225 -17.62 15.05 -22.01
N ASP A 226 -16.63 15.85 -22.42
CA ASP A 226 -16.31 16.10 -23.82
C ASP A 226 -15.69 14.89 -24.54
N GLY A 227 -15.46 13.80 -23.81
CA GLY A 227 -14.94 12.54 -24.31
C GLY A 227 -13.43 12.46 -24.41
N ASN A 228 -12.70 13.36 -23.75
CA ASN A 228 -11.25 13.36 -23.72
C ASN A 228 -10.69 13.03 -22.33
N LEU A 229 -9.62 12.23 -22.33
CA LEU A 229 -8.67 12.14 -21.23
C LEU A 229 -7.55 13.15 -21.48
N TYR A 230 -7.29 14.02 -20.52
CA TYR A 230 -6.28 15.07 -20.60
C TYR A 230 -5.08 14.77 -19.70
N ALA A 231 -3.91 15.23 -20.12
CA ALA A 231 -2.67 15.23 -19.34
C ALA A 231 -2.04 16.62 -19.34
N PHE A 232 -1.80 17.17 -18.16
CA PHE A 232 -1.25 18.52 -17.95
C PHE A 232 0.00 18.49 -17.08
N ASN A 233 0.92 19.41 -17.35
CA ASN A 233 2.00 19.73 -16.42
C ASN A 233 1.49 20.65 -15.29
N PRO A 234 2.17 20.70 -14.13
CA PRO A 234 1.83 21.60 -13.02
C PRO A 234 1.80 23.10 -13.39
N ASP A 235 2.48 23.48 -14.49
CA ASP A 235 2.55 24.85 -15.00
C ASP A 235 1.37 25.23 -15.91
N LYS A 236 0.35 24.35 -16.04
CA LYS A 236 -0.84 24.43 -16.91
C LYS A 236 -0.66 24.02 -18.37
N SER A 237 0.55 23.70 -18.82
CA SER A 237 0.77 23.30 -20.21
C SER A 237 0.21 21.89 -20.45
N GLU A 238 -0.57 21.73 -21.53
CA GLU A 238 -1.09 20.43 -21.96
C GLU A 238 0.06 19.57 -22.48
N LYS A 239 0.29 18.40 -21.87
CA LYS A 239 1.22 17.38 -22.41
C LYS A 239 0.58 16.69 -23.61
N TRP A 240 -0.67 16.28 -23.44
CA TRP A 240 -1.48 15.66 -24.47
C TRP A 240 -2.96 15.57 -24.07
N ARG A 241 -3.83 15.31 -25.05
CA ARG A 241 -5.21 14.84 -24.85
C ARG A 241 -5.47 13.61 -25.71
N ARG A 242 -6.35 12.72 -25.23
CA ARG A 242 -6.76 11.48 -25.90
C ARG A 242 -8.27 11.46 -26.07
N PRO A 243 -8.78 11.55 -27.31
CA PRO A 243 -10.19 11.33 -27.59
C PRO A 243 -10.55 9.86 -27.41
N LEU A 244 -11.54 9.58 -26.57
CA LEU A 244 -12.14 8.26 -26.39
C LEU A 244 -13.54 8.16 -27.02
N ASN A 245 -14.01 9.24 -27.68
CA ASN A 245 -15.26 9.31 -28.44
C ASN A 245 -16.53 8.95 -27.64
N ALA A 246 -16.48 9.11 -26.33
CA ALA A 246 -17.61 8.92 -25.42
C ALA A 246 -17.36 9.70 -24.13
N SER A 247 -18.38 10.32 -23.55
CA SER A 247 -18.25 11.10 -22.32
C SER A 247 -17.62 10.29 -21.18
N ILE A 248 -16.75 10.96 -20.42
CA ILE A 248 -15.96 10.35 -19.37
C ILE A 248 -16.22 11.11 -18.07
N PHE A 249 -16.92 10.47 -17.14
CA PHE A 249 -17.14 11.00 -15.79
C PHE A 249 -16.34 10.23 -14.72
N ALA A 250 -15.84 9.03 -15.06
CA ALA A 250 -15.07 8.22 -14.14
C ALA A 250 -13.71 8.85 -13.83
N SER A 251 -13.36 8.93 -12.55
CA SER A 251 -12.01 9.32 -12.12
C SER A 251 -10.95 8.38 -12.71
N PRO A 252 -9.88 8.91 -13.35
CA PRO A 252 -8.80 8.08 -13.86
C PRO A 252 -8.04 7.37 -12.72
N ALA A 253 -7.47 6.21 -13.01
CA ALA A 253 -6.56 5.48 -12.11
C ALA A 253 -5.19 5.34 -12.77
N ILE A 254 -4.10 5.35 -11.99
CA ILE A 254 -2.74 5.25 -12.52
C ILE A 254 -2.09 3.96 -12.02
N GLY A 255 -1.67 3.09 -12.94
CA GLY A 255 -0.93 1.88 -12.64
C GLY A 255 0.54 2.13 -12.27
N PRO A 256 1.26 1.12 -11.75
CA PRO A 256 2.66 1.24 -11.35
C PRO A 256 3.64 1.70 -12.42
N ASP A 257 3.33 1.43 -13.70
CA ASP A 257 4.11 1.84 -14.87
C ASP A 257 3.70 3.22 -15.42
N GLY A 258 2.79 3.92 -14.74
CA GLY A 258 2.20 5.18 -15.19
C GLY A 258 1.05 5.01 -16.18
N THR A 259 0.66 3.78 -16.55
CA THR A 259 -0.51 3.55 -17.40
C THR A 259 -1.76 4.11 -16.73
N VAL A 260 -2.52 4.92 -17.47
CA VAL A 260 -3.77 5.51 -17.02
C VAL A 260 -4.93 4.64 -17.46
N TYR A 261 -5.77 4.24 -16.51
CA TYR A 261 -6.99 3.47 -16.75
C TYR A 261 -8.22 4.36 -16.57
N VAL A 262 -9.17 4.28 -17.51
CA VAL A 262 -10.38 5.11 -17.45
C VAL A 262 -11.56 4.42 -18.14
N GLY A 263 -12.74 4.54 -17.53
CA GLY A 263 -14.02 4.05 -18.05
C GLY A 263 -14.86 5.16 -18.66
N SER A 264 -15.63 4.87 -19.71
CA SER A 264 -16.53 5.82 -20.37
C SER A 264 -17.98 5.35 -20.39
N ILE A 265 -18.92 6.27 -20.65
CA ILE A 265 -20.35 5.92 -20.77
C ILE A 265 -20.65 4.95 -21.91
N ALA A 266 -19.74 4.82 -22.89
CA ALA A 266 -19.86 3.87 -23.99
C ALA A 266 -19.49 2.44 -23.59
N LYS A 267 -19.42 2.14 -22.28
CA LYS A 267 -19.12 0.81 -21.74
C LYS A 267 -17.70 0.32 -22.07
N GLN A 268 -16.82 1.26 -22.45
CA GLN A 268 -15.41 1.01 -22.73
C GLN A 268 -14.57 1.30 -21.49
N PHE A 269 -13.61 0.42 -21.21
CA PHE A 269 -12.56 0.67 -20.24
C PHE A 269 -11.21 0.59 -20.95
N VAL A 270 -10.42 1.64 -20.89
CA VAL A 270 -9.19 1.75 -21.67
C VAL A 270 -7.96 1.85 -20.79
N ALA A 271 -6.82 1.43 -21.34
CA ALA A 271 -5.50 1.71 -20.79
C ALA A 271 -4.72 2.59 -21.75
N VAL A 272 -4.20 3.71 -21.24
CA VAL A 272 -3.43 4.70 -22.00
C VAL A 272 -2.07 4.89 -21.35
N SER A 273 -0.98 4.74 -22.11
CA SER A 273 0.38 4.95 -21.59
C SER A 273 0.64 6.44 -21.27
N PRO A 274 1.65 6.76 -20.43
CA PRO A 274 2.09 8.14 -20.21
C PRO A 274 2.46 8.90 -21.50
N ALA A 275 2.85 8.17 -22.55
CA ALA A 275 3.19 8.70 -23.87
C ALA A 275 1.97 8.90 -24.78
N ASN A 276 0.75 8.81 -24.24
CA ASN A 276 -0.52 8.88 -24.97
C ASN A 276 -0.72 7.73 -25.97
N GLU A 277 -0.25 6.52 -25.66
CA GLU A 277 -0.52 5.33 -26.47
C GLU A 277 -1.71 4.54 -25.90
N LEU A 278 -2.70 4.20 -26.71
CA LEU A 278 -3.81 3.34 -26.30
C LEU A 278 -3.30 1.90 -26.29
N LYS A 279 -3.03 1.35 -25.11
CA LYS A 279 -2.51 -0.01 -24.94
C LYS A 279 -3.58 -1.05 -25.28
N TRP A 280 -4.79 -0.86 -24.75
CA TRP A 280 -5.92 -1.75 -25.00
C TRP A 280 -7.26 -1.09 -24.65
N THR A 281 -8.34 -1.73 -25.08
CA THR A 281 -9.73 -1.40 -24.72
C THR A 281 -10.43 -2.70 -24.31
N ALA A 282 -11.04 -2.70 -23.12
CA ALA A 282 -11.75 -3.83 -22.55
C ALA A 282 -13.27 -3.60 -22.58
N GLU A 283 -14.02 -4.63 -22.98
CA GLU A 283 -15.49 -4.64 -22.99
C GLU A 283 -16.03 -5.13 -21.63
N VAL A 284 -15.79 -4.35 -20.58
CA VAL A 284 -16.22 -4.68 -19.22
C VAL A 284 -17.57 -4.09 -18.84
N SER A 285 -18.19 -3.28 -19.72
CA SER A 285 -19.35 -2.45 -19.36
C SER A 285 -19.10 -1.54 -18.15
N ALA A 286 -17.84 -1.23 -17.87
CA ALA A 286 -17.46 -0.43 -16.73
C ALA A 286 -17.66 1.05 -17.02
N ILE A 287 -18.30 1.73 -16.07
CA ILE A 287 -18.53 3.17 -16.09
C ILE A 287 -17.96 3.87 -14.84
N GLY A 288 -17.36 3.11 -13.92
CA GLY A 288 -16.83 3.63 -12.67
C GLY A 288 -15.31 3.79 -12.64
N ALA A 289 -14.85 4.48 -11.59
CA ALA A 289 -13.43 4.52 -11.27
C ALA A 289 -12.89 3.12 -10.96
N ALA A 290 -11.60 2.91 -11.21
CA ALA A 290 -10.93 1.63 -11.04
C ALA A 290 -9.84 1.73 -9.97
N SER A 291 -9.47 0.58 -9.39
CA SER A 291 -8.35 0.45 -8.44
C SER A 291 -7.36 -0.57 -8.97
N VAL A 292 -6.07 -0.27 -8.92
CA VAL A 292 -5.01 -1.19 -9.39
C VAL A 292 -4.37 -1.88 -8.21
N GLY A 293 -4.28 -3.21 -8.28
CA GLY A 293 -3.67 -4.06 -7.27
C GLY A 293 -2.15 -4.17 -7.37
N PRO A 294 -1.50 -4.83 -6.39
CA PRO A 294 -0.04 -4.98 -6.32
C PRO A 294 0.60 -5.72 -7.50
N ASP A 295 -0.15 -6.62 -8.14
CA ASP A 295 0.25 -7.36 -9.34
C ASP A 295 -0.11 -6.62 -10.64
N GLY A 296 -0.67 -5.41 -10.50
CA GLY A 296 -1.19 -4.59 -11.58
C GLY A 296 -2.60 -4.97 -12.05
N THR A 297 -3.26 -5.98 -11.47
CA THR A 297 -4.67 -6.28 -11.78
C THR A 297 -5.54 -5.05 -11.57
N VAL A 298 -6.37 -4.74 -12.55
CA VAL A 298 -7.26 -3.58 -12.49
C VAL A 298 -8.65 -4.03 -12.10
N TYR A 299 -9.13 -3.55 -10.95
CA TYR A 299 -10.47 -3.82 -10.44
C TYR A 299 -11.39 -2.66 -10.75
N VAL A 300 -12.49 -2.92 -11.44
CA VAL A 300 -13.40 -1.86 -11.87
C VAL A 300 -14.86 -2.26 -11.65
N GLY A 301 -15.60 -1.34 -11.05
CA GLY A 301 -17.03 -1.47 -10.83
C GLY A 301 -17.84 -0.95 -12.02
N ASN A 302 -18.95 -1.61 -12.30
CA ASN A 302 -20.00 -1.06 -13.14
C ASN A 302 -21.12 -0.51 -12.26
N TYR A 303 -21.39 0.79 -12.37
CA TYR A 303 -22.45 1.43 -11.61
C TYR A 303 -23.85 0.94 -12.01
N ALA A 304 -24.07 0.48 -13.25
CA ALA A 304 -25.41 0.15 -13.75
C ALA A 304 -25.96 -1.19 -13.24
N ASP A 305 -25.10 -2.18 -12.96
CA ASP A 305 -25.51 -3.55 -12.60
C ASP A 305 -24.78 -4.11 -11.37
N ALA A 306 -24.06 -3.26 -10.63
CA ALA A 306 -23.24 -3.63 -9.48
C ALA A 306 -22.23 -4.77 -9.76
N THR A 307 -21.82 -4.96 -11.02
CA THR A 307 -20.76 -5.91 -11.36
C THR A 307 -19.38 -5.38 -10.99
N LEU A 308 -18.52 -6.26 -10.48
CA LEU A 308 -17.10 -6.01 -10.27
C LEU A 308 -16.30 -6.88 -11.24
N CYS A 309 -15.38 -6.27 -11.97
CA CYS A 309 -14.49 -6.99 -12.88
C CYS A 309 -13.04 -6.86 -12.41
N ALA A 310 -12.28 -7.95 -12.53
CA ALA A 310 -10.83 -7.90 -12.52
C ALA A 310 -10.32 -8.03 -13.96
N VAL A 311 -9.40 -7.14 -14.33
CA VAL A 311 -8.89 -7.00 -15.69
C VAL A 311 -7.37 -7.13 -15.68
N ASN A 312 -6.83 -7.87 -16.64
CA ASN A 312 -5.39 -7.98 -16.88
C ASN A 312 -4.83 -6.65 -17.37
N ARG A 313 -3.74 -6.21 -16.73
CA ARG A 313 -3.09 -4.92 -16.99
C ARG A 313 -2.45 -4.82 -18.37
N ASP A 314 -2.04 -5.95 -18.94
CA ASP A 314 -1.22 -5.99 -20.14
C ASP A 314 -2.05 -6.00 -21.42
N ASP A 315 -3.22 -6.67 -21.40
CA ASP A 315 -4.04 -6.90 -22.59
C ASP A 315 -5.53 -6.52 -22.42
N GLY A 316 -5.96 -6.10 -21.23
CA GLY A 316 -7.35 -5.74 -20.96
C GLY A 316 -8.31 -6.93 -20.88
N SER A 317 -7.81 -8.17 -20.89
CA SER A 317 -8.67 -9.36 -20.77
C SER A 317 -9.25 -9.49 -19.36
N VAL A 318 -10.50 -9.95 -19.26
CA VAL A 318 -11.18 -10.12 -17.98
C VAL A 318 -10.67 -11.38 -17.29
N LYS A 319 -10.05 -11.23 -16.10
CA LYS A 319 -9.65 -12.35 -15.23
C LYS A 319 -10.88 -13.05 -14.66
N TRP A 320 -11.79 -12.28 -14.08
CA TRP A 320 -13.05 -12.75 -13.54
C TRP A 320 -14.07 -11.61 -13.47
N ARG A 321 -15.34 -11.99 -13.34
CA ARG A 321 -16.48 -11.08 -13.20
C ARG A 321 -17.38 -11.56 -12.07
N ALA A 322 -17.57 -10.72 -11.07
CA ALA A 322 -18.50 -10.95 -9.99
C ALA A 322 -19.78 -10.16 -10.26
N VAL A 323 -20.89 -10.87 -10.44
CA VAL A 323 -22.19 -10.26 -10.75
C VAL A 323 -23.02 -10.15 -9.48
N GLY A 324 -23.34 -8.92 -9.08
CA GLY A 324 -24.30 -8.65 -8.01
C GLY A 324 -25.73 -9.01 -8.43
N PRO A 325 -26.67 -9.10 -7.47
CA PRO A 325 -28.08 -9.20 -7.81
C PRO A 325 -28.50 -8.01 -8.71
N PRO A 326 -29.44 -8.21 -9.66
CA PRO A 326 -29.90 -7.14 -10.53
C PRO A 326 -30.40 -5.96 -9.70
N SER A 327 -29.84 -4.77 -9.96
CA SER A 327 -30.31 -3.51 -9.38
C SER A 327 -31.06 -2.71 -10.42
N THR A 328 -32.11 -2.00 -9.98
CA THR A 328 -32.80 -1.00 -10.81
C THR A 328 -32.18 0.40 -10.69
N THR A 329 -31.22 0.59 -9.77
CA THR A 329 -30.53 1.86 -9.52
C THR A 329 -29.04 1.72 -9.84
N ALA A 330 -28.51 2.70 -10.59
CA ALA A 330 -27.12 2.71 -11.03
C ALA A 330 -26.21 3.29 -9.94
N ILE A 331 -25.83 2.48 -8.95
CA ILE A 331 -24.91 2.88 -7.88
C ILE A 331 -23.89 1.76 -7.63
N GLY A 332 -22.63 2.11 -7.75
CA GLY A 332 -21.51 1.30 -7.26
C GLY A 332 -20.49 2.19 -6.57
N SER A 333 -19.78 1.65 -5.59
CA SER A 333 -18.62 2.30 -4.99
C SER A 333 -17.43 2.22 -5.94
N THR A 334 -16.30 2.81 -5.56
CA THR A 334 -15.02 2.35 -6.13
C THR A 334 -14.52 1.13 -5.35
N PRO A 335 -13.86 0.13 -5.98
CA PRO A 335 -13.30 -1.00 -5.24
C PRO A 335 -12.15 -0.57 -4.32
N THR A 336 -12.15 -0.99 -3.06
CA THR A 336 -11.04 -0.77 -2.10
C THR A 336 -10.19 -2.02 -2.00
N ILE A 337 -8.87 -1.91 -2.11
CA ILE A 337 -7.96 -3.05 -1.97
C ILE A 337 -7.41 -3.08 -0.55
N ARG A 338 -7.77 -4.11 0.21
CA ARG A 338 -7.25 -4.35 1.55
C ARG A 338 -5.83 -4.91 1.48
N GLY A 339 -5.05 -4.73 2.54
CA GLY A 339 -3.64 -5.11 2.63
C GLY A 339 -3.39 -6.62 2.63
N ASP A 340 -4.43 -7.43 2.76
CA ASP A 340 -4.40 -8.87 2.53
C ASP A 340 -4.79 -9.28 1.09
N GLY A 341 -5.00 -8.29 0.21
CA GLY A 341 -5.40 -8.46 -1.18
C GLY A 341 -6.91 -8.59 -1.40
N LEU A 342 -7.75 -8.63 -0.36
CA LEU A 342 -9.20 -8.67 -0.59
C LEU A 342 -9.71 -7.37 -1.21
N ILE A 343 -10.65 -7.53 -2.14
CA ILE A 343 -11.29 -6.42 -2.84
C ILE A 343 -12.63 -6.12 -2.17
N LEU A 344 -12.78 -4.95 -1.59
CA LEU A 344 -14.04 -4.50 -0.98
C LEU A 344 -14.81 -3.68 -1.99
N TYR A 345 -16.06 -4.05 -2.25
CA TYR A 345 -16.91 -3.33 -3.19
C TYR A 345 -18.37 -3.38 -2.75
N GLY A 346 -19.04 -2.23 -2.76
CA GLY A 346 -20.44 -2.06 -2.43
C GLY A 346 -21.22 -1.41 -3.56
N GLY A 347 -22.55 -1.52 -3.52
CA GLY A 347 -23.39 -0.88 -4.52
C GLY A 347 -24.83 -0.65 -4.06
N ALA A 348 -25.69 -0.43 -5.06
CA ALA A 348 -27.12 -0.19 -4.93
C ALA A 348 -27.88 -1.27 -4.13
N ASP A 349 -27.39 -2.50 -4.13
CA ASP A 349 -28.00 -3.60 -3.39
C ASP A 349 -27.76 -3.53 -1.86
N ARG A 350 -27.16 -2.43 -1.39
CA ARG A 350 -26.88 -2.12 0.02
C ARG A 350 -25.92 -3.10 0.67
N THR A 351 -25.16 -3.86 -0.13
CA THR A 351 -24.30 -4.92 0.38
C THR A 351 -22.84 -4.61 0.08
N LEU A 352 -22.03 -4.47 1.13
CA LEU A 352 -20.57 -4.49 0.99
C LEU A 352 -20.12 -5.94 0.89
N ARG A 353 -19.27 -6.27 -0.08
CA ARG A 353 -18.67 -7.60 -0.24
C ARG A 353 -17.16 -7.50 -0.26
N ALA A 354 -16.51 -8.52 0.29
CA ALA A 354 -15.09 -8.76 0.09
C ALA A 354 -14.87 -9.93 -0.85
N TYR A 355 -14.09 -9.71 -1.90
CA TYR A 355 -13.82 -10.68 -2.95
C TYR A 355 -12.38 -11.16 -2.90
N ARG A 356 -12.15 -12.44 -3.22
CA ARG A 356 -10.81 -12.97 -3.46
C ARG A 356 -10.24 -12.34 -4.74
N PRO A 357 -8.99 -11.83 -4.72
CA PRO A 357 -8.39 -11.16 -5.87
C PRO A 357 -8.17 -12.11 -7.06
N ASP A 358 -7.94 -13.40 -6.81
CA ASP A 358 -7.62 -14.36 -7.88
C ASP A 358 -8.85 -14.94 -8.58
N THR A 359 -9.94 -15.14 -7.83
CA THR A 359 -11.13 -15.87 -8.31
C THR A 359 -12.38 -15.01 -8.43
N GLY A 360 -12.46 -13.89 -7.71
CA GLY A 360 -13.68 -13.10 -7.58
C GLY A 360 -14.72 -13.74 -6.66
N ASP A 361 -14.38 -14.78 -5.88
CA ASP A 361 -15.30 -15.38 -4.92
C ASP A 361 -15.53 -14.46 -3.73
N VAL A 362 -16.78 -14.37 -3.27
CA VAL A 362 -17.13 -13.62 -2.06
C VAL A 362 -16.62 -14.37 -0.83
N VAL A 363 -15.74 -13.73 -0.06
CA VAL A 363 -15.24 -14.22 1.23
C VAL A 363 -16.23 -13.92 2.34
N TRP A 364 -16.75 -12.70 2.36
CA TRP A 364 -17.78 -12.25 3.30
C TRP A 364 -18.61 -11.12 2.71
N SER A 365 -19.79 -10.90 3.28
CA SER A 365 -20.68 -9.81 2.92
C SER A 365 -21.29 -9.14 4.15
N TYR A 366 -21.55 -7.84 4.06
CA TYR A 366 -22.23 -7.04 5.06
C TYR A 366 -23.42 -6.30 4.44
N ALA A 367 -24.60 -6.49 5.01
CA ALA A 367 -25.81 -5.76 4.62
C ALA A 367 -25.90 -4.43 5.37
N ALA A 368 -25.67 -3.33 4.66
CA ALA A 368 -25.85 -1.97 5.16
C ALA A 368 -27.34 -1.57 5.16
N THR A 369 -27.66 -0.42 5.76
CA THR A 369 -29.05 0.03 5.85
C THR A 369 -29.53 0.78 4.61
N GLY A 370 -28.60 1.40 3.88
CA GLY A 370 -28.84 2.16 2.64
C GLY A 370 -27.88 1.78 1.53
N GLU A 371 -28.08 2.39 0.36
CA GLU A 371 -27.25 2.16 -0.84
C GLU A 371 -25.80 2.62 -0.57
N ILE A 372 -24.83 1.85 -1.06
CA ILE A 372 -23.40 2.14 -0.88
C ILE A 372 -22.90 2.76 -2.18
N GLY A 373 -22.92 4.10 -2.25
CA GLY A 373 -22.38 4.87 -3.38
C GLY A 373 -20.96 5.39 -3.14
N THR A 374 -20.38 5.08 -1.99
CA THR A 374 -19.10 5.63 -1.56
C THR A 374 -18.10 4.50 -1.33
N ALA A 375 -16.85 4.77 -1.64
CA ALA A 375 -15.80 3.78 -1.49
C ALA A 375 -15.50 3.51 0.00
N PRO A 376 -15.45 2.24 0.44
CA PRO A 376 -15.08 1.90 1.82
C PRO A 376 -13.66 2.38 2.14
N VAL A 377 -13.42 2.84 3.36
CA VAL A 377 -12.08 3.19 3.86
C VAL A 377 -11.69 2.28 5.00
N ILE A 378 -10.40 1.99 5.14
CA ILE A 378 -9.88 1.13 6.20
C ILE A 378 -8.97 1.98 7.07
N ALA A 379 -9.20 1.96 8.38
CA ALA A 379 -8.44 2.80 9.29
C ALA A 379 -6.98 2.37 9.44
N PRO A 380 -6.07 3.35 9.63
CA PRO A 380 -4.67 3.08 9.94
C PRO A 380 -4.46 2.62 11.39
N THR A 381 -5.52 2.52 12.19
CA THR A 381 -5.50 2.02 13.56
C THR A 381 -5.20 0.52 13.61
N ALA A 382 -4.70 0.01 14.74
CA ALA A 382 -4.30 -1.39 14.89
C ALA A 382 -5.44 -2.41 14.65
N ASP A 383 -6.70 -1.99 14.81
CA ASP A 383 -7.88 -2.82 14.54
C ASP A 383 -8.34 -2.79 13.07
N HIS A 384 -7.78 -1.88 12.27
CA HIS A 384 -8.08 -1.72 10.84
C HIS A 384 -9.58 -1.71 10.53
N SER A 385 -10.35 -0.96 11.34
CA SER A 385 -11.79 -0.82 11.18
C SER A 385 -12.15 -0.30 9.78
N ILE A 386 -13.17 -0.90 9.17
CA ILE A 386 -13.70 -0.51 7.86
C ILE A 386 -14.85 0.47 8.07
N TYR A 387 -14.77 1.64 7.44
CA TYR A 387 -15.82 2.65 7.45
C TYR A 387 -16.42 2.83 6.06
N LEU A 388 -17.73 2.94 5.99
CA LEU A 388 -18.45 3.24 4.76
C LEU A 388 -19.66 4.12 5.05
N CYS A 389 -20.00 4.94 4.07
CA CYS A 389 -21.17 5.81 4.13
C CYS A 389 -22.26 5.31 3.19
N THR A 390 -23.50 5.56 3.59
CA THR A 390 -24.70 5.15 2.88
C THR A 390 -25.58 6.35 2.54
N VAL A 391 -26.33 6.24 1.44
CA VAL A 391 -27.18 7.33 0.94
C VAL A 391 -28.29 7.72 1.94
N ASP A 392 -28.66 6.83 2.87
CA ASP A 392 -29.60 7.13 3.96
C ASP A 392 -28.96 7.92 5.14
N GLY A 393 -27.78 8.49 4.92
CA GLY A 393 -27.13 9.43 5.84
C GLY A 393 -26.46 8.76 7.04
N LYS A 394 -26.04 7.51 6.89
CA LYS A 394 -25.41 6.75 7.97
C LYS A 394 -23.95 6.41 7.70
N LEU A 395 -23.18 6.46 8.77
CA LEU A 395 -21.81 5.96 8.85
C LEU A 395 -21.86 4.57 9.47
N HIS A 396 -21.33 3.58 8.76
CA HIS A 396 -21.14 2.22 9.27
C HIS A 396 -19.68 2.03 9.65
N ALA A 397 -19.46 1.43 10.81
CA ALA A 397 -18.15 0.99 11.27
C ALA A 397 -18.19 -0.54 11.43
N LEU A 398 -17.33 -1.24 10.71
CA LEU A 398 -17.16 -2.68 10.80
C LEU A 398 -15.78 -2.93 11.40
N GLN A 399 -15.71 -3.68 12.49
CA GLN A 399 -14.42 -4.06 13.06
C GLN A 399 -13.68 -4.99 12.08
N GLY A 400 -12.43 -4.63 11.77
CA GLY A 400 -11.59 -5.32 10.79
C GLY A 400 -11.09 -6.68 11.29
N ASN A 401 -10.54 -7.46 10.37
CA ASN A 401 -9.87 -8.73 10.64
C ASN A 401 -8.34 -8.57 10.78
N GLY A 402 -7.84 -7.36 11.07
CA GLY A 402 -6.41 -7.10 11.31
C GLY A 402 -5.56 -6.74 10.08
N SER A 403 -6.16 -6.38 8.93
CA SER A 403 -5.41 -5.96 7.72
C SER A 403 -5.85 -4.57 7.26
N GLY A 404 -4.90 -3.63 7.20
CA GLY A 404 -5.10 -2.24 6.76
C GLY A 404 -5.38 -2.10 5.25
N VAL A 405 -5.30 -0.89 4.69
CA VAL A 405 -5.32 -0.68 3.22
C VAL A 405 -4.04 -1.26 2.60
N SER A 406 -4.12 -1.81 1.38
CA SER A 406 -2.92 -2.23 0.66
C SER A 406 -2.02 -1.03 0.36
N GLN A 407 -0.73 -1.13 0.69
CA GLN A 407 0.28 -0.13 0.35
C GLN A 407 0.47 0.06 -1.18
N TYR A 408 -0.17 -0.78 -2.00
CA TYR A 408 -0.06 -0.79 -3.46
C TYR A 408 -1.35 -0.37 -4.18
N ALA A 409 -2.42 -0.02 -3.46
CA ALA A 409 -3.69 0.40 -4.06
C ALA A 409 -3.58 1.79 -4.69
N SER A 410 -3.81 1.91 -5.99
CA SER A 410 -3.46 3.12 -6.76
C SER A 410 -4.61 4.13 -6.98
N TRP A 411 -5.48 4.36 -5.98
CA TRP A 411 -6.68 5.25 -6.04
C TRP A 411 -7.92 4.60 -6.69
N PRO A 412 -9.17 5.08 -6.39
CA PRO A 412 -9.63 6.07 -5.42
C PRO A 412 -10.39 5.43 -4.25
N THR A 413 -9.66 5.08 -3.20
CA THR A 413 -10.14 5.46 -1.87
C THR A 413 -8.99 6.17 -1.19
N PHE A 414 -9.30 7.28 -0.55
CA PHE A 414 -8.65 7.80 0.64
C PHE A 414 -7.37 7.10 1.10
N GLN A 415 -6.28 7.88 1.14
CA GLN A 415 -5.00 7.55 1.74
C GLN A 415 -4.11 6.53 1.00
N ARG A 416 -3.75 6.79 -0.28
CA ARG A 416 -2.41 6.34 -0.73
C ARG A 416 -1.31 7.03 0.09
N ASP A 417 -1.58 8.29 0.45
CA ASP A 417 -1.00 9.11 1.52
C ASP A 417 -2.04 10.20 1.90
N MET A 418 -1.79 11.01 2.95
CA MET A 418 -2.69 12.11 3.34
C MET A 418 -3.03 13.06 2.18
N ALA A 419 -2.20 13.17 1.14
CA ALA A 419 -2.28 14.18 0.10
C ALA A 419 -2.98 13.75 -1.20
N HIS A 420 -3.74 12.64 -1.22
CA HIS A 420 -4.60 12.29 -2.37
C HIS A 420 -3.85 12.14 -3.70
N ARG A 421 -2.64 11.61 -3.63
CA ARG A 421 -1.80 11.50 -4.81
C ARG A 421 -2.05 10.18 -5.51
N GLY A 422 -2.53 10.25 -6.76
CA GLY A 422 -2.58 9.12 -7.70
C GLY A 422 -1.20 8.70 -8.21
N LEU A 423 -0.17 8.84 -7.39
CA LEU A 423 1.18 8.50 -7.73
C LEU A 423 1.14 7.02 -8.19
N ALA A 424 1.65 6.74 -9.39
CA ALA A 424 2.31 5.46 -9.60
C ALA A 424 3.44 5.38 -8.56
N PRO A 425 3.77 4.24 -7.95
CA PRO A 425 5.06 4.09 -7.28
C PRO A 425 6.18 4.74 -8.12
N GLU A 426 7.12 5.42 -7.44
CA GLU A 426 8.36 5.89 -8.07
C GLU A 426 8.90 4.77 -8.98
N THR A 427 9.30 5.15 -10.20
CA THR A 427 9.75 4.24 -11.26
C THR A 427 10.42 3.00 -10.68
N MET A 428 9.68 1.89 -10.73
CA MET A 428 10.07 0.58 -10.20
C MET A 428 11.18 -0.07 -11.03
N ASN A 429 11.56 0.55 -12.15
CA ASN A 429 12.61 0.08 -13.05
C ASN A 429 13.89 0.87 -12.84
N GLY A 430 14.98 0.13 -12.59
CA GLY A 430 16.33 0.64 -12.52
C GLY A 430 17.08 0.29 -11.25
N GLY A 431 16.39 -0.19 -10.19
CA GLY A 431 17.02 -0.67 -8.96
C GLY A 431 17.59 -2.09 -9.12
N ARG A 432 18.75 -2.36 -8.51
CA ARG A 432 19.31 -3.73 -8.37
C ARG A 432 20.05 -3.91 -7.04
N LEU A 433 20.12 -5.14 -6.54
CA LEU A 433 21.01 -5.48 -5.42
C LEU A 433 22.46 -5.48 -5.93
N ALA A 434 23.31 -4.63 -5.35
CA ALA A 434 24.72 -4.52 -5.74
C ALA A 434 25.64 -5.39 -4.88
N ASN A 435 25.29 -5.55 -3.61
CA ASN A 435 26.00 -6.40 -2.68
C ASN A 435 25.08 -6.87 -1.57
N LEU A 436 25.58 -7.87 -0.87
CA LEU A 436 24.82 -8.60 0.10
C LEU A 436 25.77 -9.21 1.11
N SER A 437 25.59 -8.84 2.36
CA SER A 437 26.45 -9.29 3.44
C SER A 437 25.62 -9.83 4.59
N THR A 438 26.17 -10.77 5.35
CA THR A 438 25.54 -11.22 6.59
C THR A 438 26.58 -11.40 7.69
N ARG A 439 26.32 -10.76 8.82
CA ARG A 439 27.11 -10.86 10.04
C ARG A 439 26.44 -11.82 11.01
N GLY A 440 27.20 -12.77 11.54
CA GLY A 440 26.70 -13.72 12.52
C GLY A 440 27.80 -14.37 13.37
N LEU A 441 27.39 -15.02 14.46
CA LEU A 441 28.27 -15.76 15.35
C LEU A 441 28.64 -17.12 14.73
N VAL A 442 29.94 -17.42 14.70
CA VAL A 442 30.53 -18.69 14.25
C VAL A 442 31.25 -19.35 15.43
N ALA A 443 31.10 -20.67 15.54
CA ALA A 443 31.73 -21.52 16.56
C ALA A 443 31.98 -22.92 15.97
N PRO A 444 32.72 -23.81 16.65
CA PRO A 444 32.97 -25.18 16.15
C PRO A 444 31.70 -25.96 15.76
N ASP A 445 30.59 -25.72 16.46
CA ASP A 445 29.27 -26.33 16.24
C ASP A 445 28.27 -25.37 15.56
N LYS A 446 28.68 -24.15 15.20
CA LYS A 446 27.82 -23.12 14.60
C LYS A 446 28.46 -22.56 13.34
N LEU A 447 27.83 -22.84 12.21
CA LEU A 447 28.24 -22.32 10.91
C LEU A 447 27.39 -21.12 10.51
N LEU A 448 27.99 -20.20 9.76
CA LEU A 448 27.26 -19.17 9.01
C LEU A 448 27.15 -19.63 7.56
N ILE A 449 25.93 -19.79 7.06
CA ILE A 449 25.66 -20.43 5.77
C ILE A 449 24.85 -19.47 4.90
N ALA A 450 25.50 -18.84 3.92
CA ALA A 450 24.89 -17.88 3.01
C ALA A 450 24.64 -18.51 1.62
N GLY A 451 23.38 -18.67 1.25
CA GLY A 451 22.94 -19.09 -0.07
C GLY A 451 22.64 -17.89 -0.96
N PHE A 452 23.07 -17.94 -2.23
CA PHE A 452 22.78 -16.91 -3.21
C PHE A 452 22.48 -17.47 -4.60
N VAL A 453 21.65 -16.73 -5.34
CA VAL A 453 21.25 -17.05 -6.72
C VAL A 453 21.50 -15.83 -7.60
N LEU A 454 22.01 -16.10 -8.80
CA LEU A 454 22.21 -15.11 -9.85
C LEU A 454 21.10 -15.21 -10.87
N LYS A 455 20.73 -14.08 -11.48
CA LYS A 455 19.78 -14.05 -12.60
C LYS A 455 20.48 -13.57 -13.85
N GLY A 456 20.08 -14.09 -15.01
CA GLY A 456 20.58 -13.71 -16.33
C GLY A 456 21.27 -14.87 -17.05
N GLY A 457 21.56 -14.69 -18.35
CA GLY A 457 22.04 -15.79 -19.20
C GLY A 457 23.56 -15.93 -19.32
N ALA A 458 24.34 -15.07 -18.67
CA ALA A 458 25.80 -15.04 -18.80
C ALA A 458 26.50 -15.37 -17.48
N ILE A 459 27.58 -16.15 -17.55
CA ILE A 459 28.47 -16.43 -16.42
C ILE A 459 29.01 -15.12 -15.85
N GLN A 460 28.85 -14.94 -14.53
CA GLN A 460 29.23 -13.70 -13.83
C GLN A 460 30.52 -13.88 -13.04
N ARG A 461 31.29 -12.80 -12.89
CA ARG A 461 32.41 -12.74 -11.95
C ARG A 461 31.94 -12.11 -10.65
N LEU A 462 32.17 -12.80 -9.54
CA LEU A 462 31.83 -12.30 -8.21
C LEU A 462 33.07 -12.32 -7.31
N LEU A 463 33.07 -11.41 -6.35
CA LEU A 463 33.95 -11.46 -5.18
C LEU A 463 33.15 -11.99 -4.00
N VAL A 464 33.55 -13.13 -3.44
CA VAL A 464 32.93 -13.73 -2.25
C VAL A 464 33.93 -13.68 -1.11
N ARG A 465 33.54 -13.24 0.10
CA ARG A 465 34.44 -13.08 1.25
C ARG A 465 33.85 -13.64 2.54
N GLY A 466 34.69 -14.32 3.30
CA GLY A 466 34.48 -14.70 4.69
C GLY A 466 35.44 -13.96 5.61
N VAL A 467 34.98 -12.86 6.20
CA VAL A 467 35.82 -11.94 6.97
C VAL A 467 35.70 -12.24 8.47
N GLY A 468 36.84 -12.36 9.14
CA GLY A 468 36.98 -12.55 10.57
C GLY A 468 37.97 -11.50 11.13
N PRO A 469 39.29 -11.70 11.06
CA PRO A 469 40.27 -10.85 11.73
C PRO A 469 40.16 -9.35 11.40
N THR A 470 39.85 -8.98 10.16
CA THR A 470 39.72 -7.57 9.76
C THR A 470 38.54 -6.85 10.45
N LEU A 471 37.56 -7.59 10.98
CA LEU A 471 36.42 -7.02 11.69
C LEU A 471 36.78 -6.26 12.98
N LYS A 472 38.00 -6.42 13.50
CA LYS A 472 38.52 -5.69 14.67
C LYS A 472 38.45 -4.17 14.52
N TYR A 473 38.40 -3.64 13.29
CA TYR A 473 38.31 -2.21 13.01
C TYR A 473 36.89 -1.63 13.09
N PHE A 474 35.85 -2.47 13.21
CA PHE A 474 34.45 -2.07 13.15
C PHE A 474 33.74 -2.08 14.51
N ASN A 475 34.50 -1.95 15.60
CA ASN A 475 33.99 -2.02 16.98
C ASN A 475 33.17 -3.29 17.28
N LEU A 476 33.45 -4.38 16.55
CA LEU A 476 32.81 -5.67 16.78
C LEU A 476 33.52 -6.41 17.92
N GLN A 477 32.72 -7.01 18.81
CA GLN A 477 33.24 -7.83 19.89
C GLN A 477 33.68 -9.18 19.34
N GLN A 478 34.89 -9.61 19.69
CA GLN A 478 35.44 -10.94 19.37
C GLN A 478 35.29 -11.35 17.89
N PRO A 479 35.96 -10.69 16.94
CA PRO A 479 36.09 -11.19 15.58
C PRO A 479 36.59 -12.64 15.54
N LEU A 480 36.07 -13.44 14.62
CA LEU A 480 36.55 -14.80 14.40
C LEU A 480 38.03 -14.76 13.98
N ALA A 481 38.88 -15.51 14.66
CA ALA A 481 40.33 -15.42 14.47
C ALA A 481 40.81 -16.10 13.17
N ASP A 482 40.09 -17.12 12.71
CA ASP A 482 40.49 -17.95 11.58
C ASP A 482 39.24 -18.48 10.81
N PRO A 483 38.60 -17.62 9.99
CA PRO A 483 37.46 -18.00 9.17
C PRO A 483 37.85 -18.98 8.08
N ARG A 484 37.21 -20.16 8.07
CA ARG A 484 37.26 -21.10 6.96
C ARG A 484 36.06 -20.90 6.05
N MET A 485 36.28 -20.48 4.80
CA MET A 485 35.22 -20.31 3.81
C MET A 485 35.22 -21.44 2.78
N GLU A 486 34.04 -22.00 2.52
CA GLU A 486 33.80 -23.02 1.50
C GLU A 486 32.61 -22.60 0.62
N VAL A 487 32.69 -22.85 -0.70
CA VAL A 487 31.59 -22.55 -1.63
C VAL A 487 31.11 -23.82 -2.33
N TRP A 488 29.81 -24.07 -2.21
CA TRP A 488 29.13 -25.28 -2.64
C TRP A 488 28.07 -24.99 -3.72
N THR A 489 27.78 -25.98 -4.56
CA THR A 489 26.53 -26.06 -5.33
C THR A 489 25.71 -27.28 -4.89
N HIS A 490 24.48 -27.39 -5.41
CA HIS A 490 23.57 -28.49 -5.08
C HIS A 490 24.13 -29.90 -5.38
N SER A 491 25.12 -30.02 -6.26
CA SER A 491 25.66 -31.31 -6.72
C SER A 491 27.18 -31.47 -6.57
N ALA A 492 27.92 -30.41 -6.25
CA ALA A 492 29.38 -30.47 -6.17
C ALA A 492 29.97 -29.38 -5.27
N PHE A 493 31.04 -29.75 -4.58
CA PHE A 493 32.02 -28.82 -4.03
C PHE A 493 32.77 -28.15 -5.19
N ILE A 494 32.85 -26.81 -5.20
CA ILE A 494 33.40 -26.10 -6.37
C ILE A 494 34.78 -25.50 -6.10
N TRP A 495 34.99 -24.88 -4.95
CA TRP A 495 36.27 -24.24 -4.63
C TRP A 495 36.77 -24.64 -3.24
N ASP A 496 38.07 -24.96 -3.18
CA ASP A 496 38.74 -25.44 -1.97
C ASP A 496 38.74 -24.40 -0.84
N ARG A 497 38.88 -24.89 0.39
CA ARG A 497 38.88 -24.14 1.65
C ARG A 497 39.81 -22.95 1.56
N ASN A 498 39.26 -21.75 1.42
CA ASN A 498 40.05 -20.55 1.61
C ASN A 498 39.98 -20.18 3.09
N ASP A 499 41.13 -20.28 3.76
CA ASP A 499 41.34 -19.84 5.13
C ASP A 499 42.39 -18.70 5.23
N ASN A 500 42.87 -18.19 4.08
CA ASN A 500 43.85 -17.10 3.97
C ASN A 500 43.79 -16.44 2.57
N TRP A 501 43.13 -15.29 2.46
CA TRP A 501 42.90 -14.59 1.18
C TRP A 501 44.18 -14.13 0.48
N GLY A 502 45.26 -13.93 1.24
CA GLY A 502 46.53 -13.39 0.76
C GLY A 502 47.49 -14.43 0.20
N ASP A 503 47.19 -15.72 0.32
CA ASP A 503 48.12 -16.82 -0.02
C ASP A 503 47.99 -17.29 -1.48
N GLY A 504 46.97 -16.82 -2.21
CA GLY A 504 46.72 -17.13 -3.62
C GLY A 504 47.35 -16.14 -4.61
N ASP A 505 47.59 -16.60 -5.84
CA ASP A 505 48.13 -15.78 -6.94
C ASP A 505 47.20 -14.61 -7.35
N ASP A 506 45.94 -14.62 -6.93
CA ASP A 506 44.91 -13.62 -7.20
C ASP A 506 44.74 -12.56 -6.09
N ALA A 507 45.54 -12.59 -5.02
CA ALA A 507 45.44 -11.67 -3.88
C ALA A 507 45.50 -10.18 -4.30
N ALA A 508 46.38 -9.82 -5.24
CA ALA A 508 46.47 -8.46 -5.77
C ALA A 508 45.19 -8.03 -6.50
N ALA A 509 44.60 -8.94 -7.28
CA ALA A 509 43.35 -8.70 -8.01
C ALA A 509 42.15 -8.58 -7.05
N ILE A 510 42.10 -9.41 -6.02
CA ILE A 510 41.08 -9.34 -4.95
C ILE A 510 41.13 -7.97 -4.26
N ALA A 511 42.32 -7.49 -3.89
CA ALA A 511 42.49 -6.20 -3.24
C ALA A 511 42.06 -5.02 -4.15
N GLU A 512 42.47 -5.04 -5.42
CA GLU A 512 42.12 -4.01 -6.40
C GLU A 512 40.61 -3.96 -6.66
N ILE A 513 40.00 -5.12 -6.95
CA ILE A 513 38.56 -5.24 -7.22
C ILE A 513 37.74 -4.87 -5.97
N GLY A 514 38.13 -5.33 -4.79
CA GLY A 514 37.46 -4.99 -3.54
C GLY A 514 37.39 -3.47 -3.32
N ASN A 515 38.51 -2.77 -3.53
CA ASN A 515 38.55 -1.31 -3.46
C ASN A 515 37.62 -0.64 -4.49
N GLY A 516 37.61 -1.15 -5.74
CA GLY A 516 36.74 -0.64 -6.80
C GLY A 516 35.23 -0.81 -6.50
N LEU A 517 34.88 -1.82 -5.71
CA LEU A 517 33.51 -2.12 -5.28
C LEU A 517 33.09 -1.41 -3.99
N GLY A 518 34.01 -0.68 -3.35
CA GLY A 518 33.78 -0.06 -2.05
C GLY A 518 33.76 -1.06 -0.89
N ALA A 519 34.25 -2.29 -1.09
CA ALA A 519 34.51 -3.21 0.01
C ALA A 519 35.71 -2.68 0.81
N PHE A 520 35.66 -2.80 2.15
CA PHE A 520 36.78 -2.36 2.98
C PHE A 520 38.00 -3.26 2.73
N PRO A 521 39.23 -2.69 2.80
CA PRO A 521 40.45 -3.43 2.53
C PRO A 521 40.67 -4.52 3.59
N LEU A 522 41.16 -5.68 3.15
CA LEU A 522 41.62 -6.75 4.03
C LEU A 522 43.10 -6.53 4.38
N ASP A 523 43.48 -6.84 5.63
CA ASP A 523 44.86 -6.73 6.08
C ASP A 523 45.76 -7.73 5.30
N ALA A 524 46.94 -7.28 4.87
CA ALA A 524 47.94 -8.16 4.25
C ALA A 524 48.39 -9.23 5.26
N GLY A 525 48.37 -10.50 4.85
CA GLY A 525 48.68 -11.65 5.71
C GLY A 525 47.60 -11.97 6.75
N SER A 526 46.40 -11.40 6.61
CA SER A 526 45.24 -11.78 7.42
C SER A 526 44.72 -13.17 7.07
N ARG A 527 44.16 -13.85 8.08
CA ARG A 527 43.42 -15.12 7.92
C ARG A 527 41.97 -14.92 7.45
N ASP A 528 41.60 -13.73 7.00
CA ASP A 528 40.32 -13.56 6.30
C ASP A 528 40.32 -14.43 5.03
N ALA A 529 39.14 -14.85 4.57
CA ALA A 529 38.98 -15.63 3.36
C ALA A 529 38.33 -14.79 2.26
N ALA A 530 38.80 -14.91 1.01
CA ALA A 530 38.15 -14.27 -0.13
C ALA A 530 38.46 -15.00 -1.44
N VAL A 531 37.47 -15.14 -2.32
CA VAL A 531 37.65 -15.77 -3.63
C VAL A 531 37.08 -14.88 -4.73
N LEU A 532 37.85 -14.74 -5.80
CA LEU A 532 37.43 -14.13 -7.05
C LEU A 532 37.11 -15.24 -8.06
N ALA A 533 35.83 -15.51 -8.30
CA ALA A 533 35.42 -16.67 -9.08
C ALA A 533 34.32 -16.37 -10.11
N ARG A 534 34.13 -17.32 -11.03
CA ARG A 534 33.10 -17.29 -12.07
C ARG A 534 31.93 -18.18 -11.69
N PHE A 535 30.73 -17.62 -11.70
CA PHE A 535 29.50 -18.28 -11.25
C PHE A 535 28.51 -18.35 -12.41
N ASP A 536 28.07 -19.56 -12.72
CA ASP A 536 27.00 -19.85 -13.67
C ASP A 536 25.63 -19.55 -13.04
N PRO A 537 24.81 -18.64 -13.62
CA PRO A 537 23.45 -18.35 -13.14
C PRO A 537 22.47 -19.53 -13.22
N ALA A 538 22.79 -20.60 -13.95
CA ALA A 538 21.99 -21.81 -13.97
C ALA A 538 22.06 -22.64 -12.67
N LEU A 539 22.95 -22.27 -11.74
CA LEU A 539 23.20 -22.99 -10.49
C LEU A 539 22.87 -22.13 -9.26
N THR A 540 22.62 -22.81 -8.14
CA THR A 540 22.48 -22.20 -6.80
C THR A 540 23.74 -22.45 -5.99
N TYR A 541 24.24 -21.42 -5.33
CA TYR A 541 25.48 -21.47 -4.56
C TYR A 541 25.22 -21.33 -3.06
N THR A 542 26.11 -21.90 -2.25
CA THR A 542 26.11 -21.78 -0.79
C THR A 542 27.52 -21.56 -0.29
N GLU A 543 27.76 -20.39 0.28
CA GLU A 543 28.95 -20.06 1.07
C GLU A 543 28.76 -20.58 2.50
N VAL A 544 29.76 -21.26 3.02
CA VAL A 544 29.80 -21.80 4.38
C VAL A 544 31.03 -21.24 5.07
N ILE A 545 30.81 -20.49 6.16
CA ILE A 545 31.88 -19.99 7.01
C ILE A 545 31.86 -20.78 8.33
N GLY A 546 32.99 -21.40 8.64
CA GLY A 546 33.27 -22.06 9.90
C GLY A 546 34.55 -21.53 10.55
N SER A 547 34.92 -22.10 11.69
CA SER A 547 36.21 -21.84 12.34
C SER A 547 37.24 -22.90 11.93
N ALA A 548 38.41 -22.47 11.44
CA ALA A 548 39.53 -23.36 11.12
C ALA A 548 40.29 -23.82 12.39
N ASP A 549 40.45 -22.91 13.36
CA ASP A 549 41.23 -23.10 14.58
C ASP A 549 40.39 -23.55 15.80
N GLY A 550 39.07 -23.68 15.63
CA GLY A 550 38.14 -24.02 16.69
C GLY A 550 37.74 -22.85 17.59
N SER A 551 38.14 -21.62 17.25
CA SER A 551 37.70 -20.40 17.94
C SER A 551 36.20 -20.10 17.74
N THR A 552 35.66 -19.27 18.63
CA THR A 552 34.33 -18.68 18.49
C THR A 552 34.48 -17.19 18.26
N GLY A 553 33.71 -16.65 17.34
CA GLY A 553 33.73 -15.21 17.06
C GLY A 553 32.74 -14.80 15.99
N VAL A 554 32.65 -13.49 15.77
CA VAL A 554 31.80 -12.91 14.72
C VAL A 554 32.51 -13.02 13.38
N ALA A 555 31.79 -13.49 12.37
CA ALA A 555 32.24 -13.48 10.98
C ALA A 555 31.24 -12.71 10.10
N LEU A 556 31.72 -12.27 8.95
CA LEU A 556 30.94 -11.58 7.93
C LEU A 556 31.08 -12.35 6.60
N ALA A 557 29.96 -12.87 6.10
CA ALA A 557 29.84 -13.42 4.75
C ALA A 557 29.46 -12.30 3.79
N GLU A 558 30.13 -12.19 2.64
CA GLU A 558 29.89 -11.13 1.67
C GLU A 558 29.94 -11.65 0.25
N VAL A 559 28.97 -11.22 -0.57
CA VAL A 559 28.96 -11.46 -2.01
C VAL A 559 28.82 -10.12 -2.72
N TYR A 560 29.79 -9.83 -3.59
CA TYR A 560 29.80 -8.63 -4.42
C TYR A 560 29.77 -8.98 -5.90
N GLU A 561 28.91 -8.26 -6.62
CA GLU A 561 28.88 -8.25 -8.07
C GLU A 561 30.00 -7.35 -8.61
N ILE A 562 30.83 -7.85 -9.53
CA ILE A 562 31.95 -7.08 -10.10
C ILE A 562 31.53 -6.30 -11.35
N ASP A 563 30.77 -6.95 -12.22
CA ASP A 563 30.41 -6.44 -13.55
C ASP A 563 28.89 -6.26 -13.63
N PRO A 564 28.35 -5.05 -13.44
CA PRO A 564 26.92 -4.81 -13.47
C PRO A 564 26.36 -4.93 -14.89
N THR A 565 25.86 -6.11 -15.24
CA THR A 565 25.13 -6.35 -16.49
C THR A 565 23.62 -6.37 -16.21
N SER A 566 22.77 -6.75 -17.18
CA SER A 566 21.34 -6.99 -16.92
C SER A 566 21.06 -8.23 -16.04
N ALA A 567 22.11 -8.79 -15.45
CA ALA A 567 22.15 -10.05 -14.75
C ALA A 567 22.87 -9.78 -13.42
N GLY A 568 22.16 -9.80 -12.28
CA GLY A 568 22.70 -9.42 -10.97
C GLY A 568 22.23 -10.34 -9.84
N LEU A 569 22.69 -10.05 -8.62
CA LEU A 569 22.27 -10.77 -7.41
C LEU A 569 20.75 -10.68 -7.24
N HIS A 570 20.09 -11.83 -7.14
CA HIS A 570 18.62 -11.88 -7.11
C HIS A 570 18.09 -12.18 -5.72
N ASN A 571 18.70 -13.15 -5.03
CA ASN A 571 18.20 -13.71 -3.78
C ASN A 571 19.37 -13.98 -2.81
N LEU A 572 19.23 -13.61 -1.53
CA LEU A 572 20.03 -14.14 -0.40
C LEU A 572 19.17 -14.97 0.53
N SER A 573 19.78 -15.99 1.09
CA SER A 573 19.34 -16.60 2.35
C SER A 573 20.55 -16.85 3.23
N THR A 574 20.58 -16.36 4.46
CA THR A 574 21.66 -16.71 5.40
C THR A 574 21.12 -17.40 6.64
N ARG A 575 21.59 -18.62 6.89
CA ARG A 575 21.32 -19.40 8.10
C ARG A 575 22.45 -19.21 9.09
N GLY A 576 22.11 -18.90 10.33
CA GLY A 576 23.09 -18.76 11.40
C GLY A 576 22.46 -18.86 12.77
N TYR A 577 23.30 -18.82 13.81
CA TYR A 577 22.84 -18.71 15.17
C TYR A 577 22.40 -17.27 15.46
N VAL A 578 21.16 -17.10 15.93
CA VAL A 578 20.58 -15.82 16.36
C VAL A 578 20.73 -15.74 17.88
N GLY A 579 21.62 -14.86 18.35
CA GLY A 579 21.82 -14.54 19.76
C GLY A 579 21.05 -13.29 20.19
N THR A 580 21.47 -12.70 21.32
CA THR A 580 20.90 -11.46 21.87
C THR A 580 21.90 -10.31 21.77
N GLY A 581 21.43 -9.07 21.94
CA GLY A 581 22.30 -7.89 21.92
C GLY A 581 23.07 -7.75 20.61
N VAL A 582 24.40 -7.83 20.68
CA VAL A 582 25.28 -7.70 19.50
C VAL A 582 25.37 -8.98 18.64
N ASP A 583 24.92 -10.12 19.19
CA ASP A 583 25.00 -11.45 18.56
C ASP A 583 23.75 -11.81 17.72
N VAL A 584 22.90 -10.84 17.42
CA VAL A 584 21.80 -11.00 16.47
C VAL A 584 22.34 -11.24 15.05
N LEU A 585 21.56 -11.91 14.21
CA LEU A 585 21.92 -12.14 12.81
C LEU A 585 21.55 -10.91 11.98
N ILE A 586 22.51 -10.35 11.26
CA ILE A 586 22.32 -9.09 10.54
C ILE A 586 22.66 -9.26 9.07
N ALA A 587 21.67 -9.09 8.18
CA ALA A 587 21.90 -9.00 6.75
C ALA A 587 22.01 -7.53 6.31
N GLY A 588 23.13 -7.16 5.70
CA GLY A 588 23.30 -5.88 5.02
C GLY A 588 22.96 -6.02 3.54
N LEU A 589 22.26 -5.02 2.99
CA LEU A 589 22.03 -4.94 1.55
C LEU A 589 22.24 -3.52 1.03
N HIS A 590 22.73 -3.41 -0.20
CA HIS A 590 22.79 -2.15 -0.93
C HIS A 590 21.98 -2.25 -2.21
N ILE A 591 21.11 -1.27 -2.41
CA ILE A 591 20.33 -1.10 -3.62
C ILE A 591 20.99 0.02 -4.43
N SER A 592 21.37 -0.30 -5.65
CA SER A 592 21.95 0.65 -6.61
C SER A 592 20.97 0.94 -7.75
N GLY A 593 21.23 1.99 -8.52
CA GLY A 593 20.42 2.39 -9.67
C GLY A 593 19.45 3.54 -9.36
N THR A 594 18.44 3.72 -10.20
CA THR A 594 17.57 4.91 -10.17
C THR A 594 16.14 4.64 -9.69
N GLY A 595 15.79 3.37 -9.46
CA GLY A 595 14.44 2.94 -9.10
C GLY A 595 14.38 2.18 -7.78
N LYS A 596 13.20 2.13 -7.17
CA LYS A 596 12.97 1.32 -5.96
C LYS A 596 13.04 -0.18 -6.28
N LEU A 597 13.49 -0.97 -5.32
CA LEU A 597 13.51 -2.43 -5.39
C LEU A 597 12.43 -3.01 -4.47
N ARG A 598 11.56 -3.86 -5.01
CA ARG A 598 10.58 -4.60 -4.21
C ARG A 598 11.18 -5.90 -3.71
N LEU A 599 11.09 -6.11 -2.41
CA LEU A 599 11.73 -7.20 -1.71
C LEU A 599 10.71 -7.96 -0.86
N LEU A 600 10.81 -9.28 -0.88
CA LEU A 600 10.30 -10.13 0.20
C LEU A 600 11.44 -10.39 1.17
N ILE A 601 11.27 -9.98 2.42
CA ILE A 601 12.23 -10.19 3.50
C ILE A 601 11.60 -11.17 4.50
N ARG A 602 12.30 -12.25 4.84
CA ARG A 602 11.81 -13.27 5.77
C ARG A 602 12.79 -13.55 6.89
N GLY A 603 12.25 -13.82 8.07
CA GLY A 603 12.96 -14.35 9.24
C GLY A 603 12.35 -15.69 9.62
N ILE A 604 13.06 -16.78 9.32
CA ILE A 604 12.57 -18.15 9.51
C ILE A 604 13.23 -18.77 10.75
N GLY A 605 12.38 -19.26 11.65
CA GLY A 605 12.74 -20.09 12.80
C GLY A 605 12.02 -21.42 12.72
N PRO A 606 10.75 -21.54 13.19
CA PRO A 606 10.00 -22.80 13.17
C PRO A 606 9.91 -23.45 11.78
N GLY A 607 9.81 -22.65 10.71
CA GLY A 607 9.75 -23.16 9.33
C GLY A 607 10.96 -24.00 8.94
N LEU A 608 12.13 -23.81 9.58
CA LEU A 608 13.34 -24.61 9.29
C LEU A 608 13.23 -26.06 9.76
N LYS A 609 12.29 -26.39 10.66
CA LYS A 609 12.08 -27.77 11.14
C LYS A 609 11.68 -28.73 10.02
N GLN A 610 11.06 -28.22 8.95
CA GLN A 610 10.72 -29.03 7.78
C GLN A 610 11.95 -29.56 7.03
N PHE A 611 13.10 -28.93 7.23
CA PHE A 611 14.40 -29.33 6.68
C PHE A 611 15.28 -30.04 7.71
N ASN A 612 14.68 -30.54 8.80
CA ASN A 612 15.37 -31.23 9.90
C ASN A 612 16.47 -30.39 10.58
N VAL A 613 16.33 -29.06 10.60
CA VAL A 613 17.25 -28.17 11.33
C VAL A 613 16.86 -28.20 12.82
N PRO A 614 17.76 -28.62 13.73
CA PRO A 614 17.49 -28.62 15.16
C PRO A 614 17.70 -27.24 15.79
N GLY A 615 17.16 -27.03 16.99
CA GLY A 615 17.46 -25.85 17.81
C GLY A 615 17.03 -24.52 17.20
N THR A 616 15.97 -24.51 16.38
CA THR A 616 15.48 -23.31 15.69
C THR A 616 14.98 -22.26 16.67
N ILE A 617 15.21 -20.98 16.37
CA ILE A 617 14.59 -19.88 17.12
C ILE A 617 13.07 -20.00 17.09
N ALA A 618 12.42 -19.85 18.26
CA ALA A 618 10.99 -20.14 18.40
C ALA A 618 10.10 -19.02 17.86
N ARG A 619 10.46 -17.76 18.13
CA ARG A 619 9.72 -16.56 17.73
C ARG A 619 10.66 -15.54 17.09
N PRO A 620 11.00 -15.71 15.80
CA PRO A 620 11.79 -14.73 15.07
C PRO A 620 11.07 -13.38 14.93
N ARG A 621 11.86 -12.31 14.92
CA ARG A 621 11.48 -10.92 14.65
C ARG A 621 12.47 -10.34 13.66
N ILE A 622 11.95 -9.66 12.64
CA ILE A 622 12.75 -8.91 11.67
C ILE A 622 12.55 -7.41 11.88
N GLN A 623 13.64 -6.67 11.75
CA GLN A 623 13.64 -5.21 11.73
C GLN A 623 14.48 -4.73 10.55
N VAL A 624 13.93 -3.81 9.76
CA VAL A 624 14.63 -3.18 8.63
C VAL A 624 14.94 -1.75 8.98
N SER A 625 16.21 -1.36 8.81
CA SER A 625 16.71 -0.03 9.14
C SER A 625 17.60 0.53 8.03
N THR A 626 17.63 1.85 7.90
CA THR A 626 18.62 2.58 7.10
C THR A 626 19.99 2.60 7.80
N LEU A 627 21.04 2.97 7.06
CA LEU A 627 22.42 3.01 7.60
C LEU A 627 22.60 3.95 8.79
N ASP A 628 21.80 5.00 8.89
CA ASP A 628 21.78 5.94 10.03
C ASP A 628 21.03 5.40 11.27
N GLY A 629 20.48 4.19 11.19
CA GLY A 629 19.79 3.50 12.27
C GLY A 629 18.28 3.78 12.35
N THR A 630 17.71 4.54 11.42
CA THR A 630 16.25 4.78 11.39
C THR A 630 15.51 3.49 11.06
N VAL A 631 14.53 3.12 11.90
CA VAL A 631 13.71 1.91 11.71
C VAL A 631 12.63 2.18 10.67
N MET A 632 12.64 1.41 9.59
CA MET A 632 11.66 1.51 8.50
C MET A 632 10.48 0.57 8.70
N ALA A 633 10.75 -0.66 9.17
CA ALA A 633 9.74 -1.68 9.36
C ALA A 633 10.19 -2.68 10.41
N GLU A 634 9.21 -3.27 11.09
CA GLU A 634 9.41 -4.33 12.07
C GLU A 634 8.26 -5.32 11.97
N ASN A 635 8.57 -6.61 12.10
CA ASN A 635 7.56 -7.66 12.15
C ASN A 635 8.03 -8.86 12.98
N SER A 636 7.10 -9.55 13.63
CA SER A 636 7.33 -10.76 14.44
C SER A 636 6.33 -11.89 14.15
N GLY A 637 5.60 -11.78 13.04
CA GLY A 637 4.75 -12.85 12.51
C GLY A 637 4.59 -12.75 11.01
N TRP A 638 3.96 -13.74 10.38
CA TRP A 638 3.69 -13.71 8.94
C TRP A 638 2.22 -14.00 8.59
N TYR A 639 1.50 -14.69 9.48
CA TYR A 639 0.15 -15.22 9.20
C TYR A 639 -0.99 -14.39 9.81
N ALA A 640 -0.84 -13.91 11.05
CA ALA A 640 -1.96 -13.41 11.87
C ALA A 640 -2.47 -11.99 11.50
N ALA A 641 -1.80 -11.27 10.59
CA ALA A 641 -2.14 -9.89 10.19
C ALA A 641 -2.76 -9.79 8.78
N GLY A 642 -3.18 -10.92 8.19
CA GLY A 642 -3.72 -11.03 6.83
C GLY A 642 -2.74 -10.70 5.69
N LEU A 643 -1.49 -10.32 5.97
CA LEU A 643 -0.45 -10.22 4.95
C LEU A 643 -0.08 -11.57 4.30
N SER A 644 -0.63 -12.69 4.78
CA SER A 644 -0.29 -14.04 4.29
C SER A 644 -0.60 -14.24 2.81
N GLY A 645 -1.61 -13.56 2.24
CA GLY A 645 -1.89 -13.58 0.80
C GLY A 645 -0.70 -13.03 -0.01
N ASP A 646 -0.30 -11.80 0.30
CA ASP A 646 0.84 -11.11 -0.33
C ASP A 646 2.15 -11.85 -0.11
N ILE A 647 2.39 -12.35 1.11
CA ILE A 647 3.60 -13.11 1.45
C ILE A 647 3.61 -14.46 0.72
N ASN A 648 2.48 -15.14 0.58
CA ASN A 648 2.39 -16.39 -0.19
C ASN A 648 2.63 -16.16 -1.69
N ALA A 649 2.01 -15.12 -2.25
CA ALA A 649 2.23 -14.75 -3.65
C ALA A 649 3.69 -14.36 -3.91
N ALA A 650 4.26 -13.52 -3.05
CA ALA A 650 5.67 -13.13 -3.11
C ALA A 650 6.61 -14.34 -2.95
N THR A 651 6.28 -15.25 -2.03
CA THR A 651 7.05 -16.49 -1.79
C THR A 651 7.03 -17.39 -3.03
N ALA A 652 5.87 -17.54 -3.69
CA ALA A 652 5.74 -18.31 -4.92
C ALA A 652 6.53 -17.66 -6.08
N LEU A 653 6.47 -16.33 -6.20
CA LEU A 653 7.18 -15.57 -7.23
C LEU A 653 8.71 -15.62 -7.05
N SER A 654 9.20 -15.64 -5.81
CA SER A 654 10.63 -15.69 -5.52
C SER A 654 11.22 -17.11 -5.51
N GLY A 655 10.36 -18.14 -5.56
CA GLY A 655 10.77 -19.53 -5.39
C GLY A 655 11.06 -19.93 -3.94
N GLY A 656 10.65 -19.12 -2.96
CA GLY A 656 10.76 -19.45 -1.55
C GLY A 656 9.86 -20.63 -1.18
N PHE A 657 10.28 -21.44 -0.21
CA PHE A 657 9.41 -22.51 0.30
C PHE A 657 8.20 -21.94 1.08
N PRO A 658 7.05 -22.63 1.08
CA PRO A 658 5.86 -22.19 1.81
C PRO A 658 6.03 -22.23 3.33
N LEU A 659 5.46 -21.25 4.03
CA LEU A 659 5.40 -21.22 5.50
C LEU A 659 4.07 -21.82 5.99
N LYS A 660 4.07 -22.48 7.15
CA LYS A 660 2.83 -23.04 7.73
C LYS A 660 2.15 -22.01 8.61
N SER A 661 0.82 -21.92 8.52
CA SER A 661 0.03 -20.90 9.21
C SER A 661 0.18 -20.89 10.73
N THR A 662 0.62 -22.02 11.30
CA THR A 662 0.91 -22.22 12.72
C THR A 662 2.32 -21.80 13.13
N ASP A 663 3.21 -21.56 12.18
CA ASP A 663 4.61 -21.22 12.45
C ASP A 663 4.72 -19.73 12.80
N ALA A 664 5.47 -19.43 13.86
CA ALA A 664 5.76 -18.07 14.31
C ALA A 664 6.86 -17.39 13.48
N ASP A 665 7.15 -17.88 12.28
CA ASP A 665 8.04 -17.21 11.33
C ASP A 665 7.57 -15.77 11.06
N THR A 666 8.44 -14.95 10.51
CA THR A 666 8.10 -13.57 10.17
C THR A 666 8.49 -13.24 8.74
N ALA A 667 7.70 -12.40 8.08
CA ALA A 667 7.97 -11.98 6.72
C ALA A 667 7.34 -10.62 6.43
N LEU A 668 7.95 -9.85 5.54
CA LEU A 668 7.43 -8.57 5.06
C LEU A 668 7.70 -8.42 3.57
N VAL A 669 6.81 -7.71 2.88
CA VAL A 669 7.05 -7.22 1.52
C VAL A 669 7.21 -5.71 1.60
N MET A 670 8.32 -5.17 1.10
CA MET A 670 8.56 -3.74 1.10
C MET A 670 9.28 -3.28 -0.17
N ALA A 671 9.15 -1.99 -0.49
CA ALA A 671 9.92 -1.35 -1.55
C ALA A 671 10.96 -0.41 -0.94
N LEU A 672 12.22 -0.58 -1.32
CA LEU A 672 13.33 0.21 -0.81
C LEU A 672 13.96 1.03 -1.95
N SER A 673 14.24 2.30 -1.68
CA SER A 673 14.97 3.17 -2.62
C SER A 673 16.43 2.75 -2.76
N PRO A 674 17.16 3.26 -3.77
CA PRO A 674 18.61 3.14 -3.79
C PRO A 674 19.23 3.66 -2.49
N GLY A 675 20.10 2.86 -1.88
CA GLY A 675 20.63 3.10 -0.54
C GLY A 675 21.09 1.82 0.17
N SER A 676 21.70 1.99 1.34
CA SER A 676 22.17 0.90 2.19
C SER A 676 21.20 0.65 3.34
N TYR A 677 20.87 -0.62 3.56
CA TYR A 677 19.91 -1.07 4.56
C TYR A 677 20.44 -2.24 5.37
N THR A 678 19.89 -2.38 6.57
CA THR A 678 20.20 -3.45 7.51
C THR A 678 18.91 -4.19 7.85
N VAL A 679 18.90 -5.51 7.69
CA VAL A 679 17.85 -6.41 8.16
C VAL A 679 18.38 -7.17 9.37
N ILE A 680 17.79 -6.92 10.53
CA ILE A 680 18.15 -7.56 11.79
C ILE A 680 17.15 -8.67 12.06
N LEU A 681 17.63 -9.92 12.17
CA LEU A 681 16.87 -11.04 12.67
C LEU A 681 17.22 -11.27 14.15
N SER A 682 16.23 -11.12 15.02
CA SER A 682 16.33 -11.32 16.47
C SER A 682 15.20 -12.20 16.99
N GLY A 683 15.24 -12.61 18.26
CA GLY A 683 14.10 -13.24 18.91
C GLY A 683 13.21 -12.27 19.67
N VAL A 684 11.91 -12.56 19.71
CA VAL A 684 10.97 -11.88 20.63
C VAL A 684 11.33 -12.26 22.07
N ASP A 685 11.32 -11.29 22.99
CA ASP A 685 11.68 -11.43 24.41
C ASP A 685 13.06 -12.07 24.67
N GLY A 686 14.00 -11.94 23.72
CA GLY A 686 15.34 -12.51 23.85
C GLY A 686 15.44 -13.99 23.49
N ASP A 687 14.46 -14.55 22.76
CA ASP A 687 14.55 -15.89 22.19
C ASP A 687 15.84 -16.02 21.33
N VAL A 688 16.48 -17.19 21.40
CA VAL A 688 17.71 -17.50 20.65
C VAL A 688 17.58 -18.84 19.95
N GLY A 689 18.44 -19.09 18.96
CA GLY A 689 18.50 -20.36 18.26
C GLY A 689 18.93 -20.22 16.81
N VAL A 690 18.84 -21.30 16.04
CA VAL A 690 19.13 -21.27 14.60
C VAL A 690 18.01 -20.53 13.88
N GLY A 691 18.34 -19.49 13.13
CA GLY A 691 17.42 -18.74 12.28
C GLY A 691 17.96 -18.57 10.87
N MET A 692 17.09 -18.20 9.95
CA MET A 692 17.43 -17.84 8.57
C MET A 692 16.86 -16.47 8.25
N VAL A 693 17.70 -15.56 7.76
CA VAL A 693 17.25 -14.29 7.16
C VAL A 693 17.29 -14.43 5.64
N GLU A 694 16.22 -14.06 4.96
CA GLU A 694 16.11 -14.16 3.51
C GLU A 694 15.68 -12.84 2.92
N VAL A 695 16.31 -12.47 1.80
CA VAL A 695 15.99 -11.26 1.03
C VAL A 695 15.84 -11.68 -0.42
N TYR A 696 14.61 -11.62 -0.91
CA TYR A 696 14.26 -12.00 -2.27
C TYR A 696 13.85 -10.78 -3.07
N TYR A 697 14.45 -10.62 -4.25
CA TYR A 697 13.90 -9.72 -5.26
C TYR A 697 12.53 -10.22 -5.72
N LEU A 698 11.57 -9.30 -5.82
CA LEU A 698 10.27 -9.56 -6.41
C LEU A 698 10.15 -8.81 -7.75
N PRO A 699 9.88 -9.52 -8.87
CA PRO A 699 9.53 -8.85 -10.11
C PRO A 699 8.20 -8.09 -9.95
N PHE A 700 8.05 -7.05 -10.75
CA PHE A 700 6.87 -6.18 -10.77
C PHE A 700 5.76 -6.66 -11.70
#